data_AF-A0A9D1G8R2-F1
#
_entry.id   AF-A0A9D1G8R2-F1
#
_cell.length_a   1.000
_cell.length_b   1.000
_cell.length_c   1.000
_cell.angle_alpha   90.00
_cell.angle_beta   90.00
_cell.angle_gamma   90.00
#
_symmetry.space_group_name_H-M   'P 1'
#
loop_
_entity.id
_entity.type
_entity.pdbx_description
1 polymer ?
#
loop_
_entity_poly.entity_id
_entity_poly.type
_entity_poly.pdbx_seq_one_letter_code
_entity_poly.pdbx_strand_id
1 'polypeptide(L)'
;MNDLEIRKQAKEFANFWADKGYEKGQSQVFWLTLLNKVLGVDNPEQYISFEDKVMLDHTSFIDGYISATHVLIEQKSRDRDLRKAIRQADGTLLTPFQQAKRYSADLPYSKRPRWIITCNFQEFLIYDMEKPNGEPESILLKNLPKEYYRLQFIVNSQNENIKKEMEISIKAGEIVGILYDALLKQYNEKDEQELKSLNELCVRLVFCLYAEDSGLFGEKLTFHNYLQGFQVKDTRRALIDLFKVLDTKIEDRDKYLDDELAKFPYVNGGLFANENIIIPHLTDEIIDILLHKASENFDWSEISPTIFGAVFESTLNPETRRSGGMHYTSIENIHKVIDPLFLDNLKDELEKIKEIKVEKTRKQQLEAFRNKLSTLTFLDPACGSGNFLTETYISLRRLENEALIAQTRGQTMIDLGDVIKVSIGQFYGIEINDFAVTVAKTALWISESQMMKETEEIVNQQLEFFPLKSYANIVEGNALRIDWNDVISKQKLSYIMGNPPFVGARLMNKHQKEDVLSIFGNSWKNIGNLDYVSCWYKKATDYIEDTSIRVALVSTNSICQGESVINLWKPLFKQGIHIDFAHTTFIWDSEAQQKAHVHCVIVGFSIATSFKDKIIYSLDRYQKVKNINAYLIEAENVFIENRKKPICNVNEMLFGSMPNDGGHLSSIDEKEMAEIINKYPESKICFKKIVGADEFINGKTRWCLWLKNISPNLINSIPYIKQKVSAVQELRENSSRDATKRLALTPFL
;
A
#
# COMPACT_ATOMS: atom_id res chain seq x y z
N MET A 1 -1.18 -18.20 -3.18
CA MET A 1 -1.67 -18.24 -4.58
C MET A 1 -1.77 -16.81 -5.08
N ASN A 2 -1.10 -16.47 -6.18
CA ASN A 2 -1.18 -15.14 -6.82
C ASN A 2 -2.53 -14.98 -7.57
N ASP A 3 -3.10 -13.76 -7.60
CA ASP A 3 -4.37 -13.41 -8.26
C ASP A 3 -4.48 -13.94 -9.71
N LEU A 4 -3.41 -13.86 -10.51
CA LEU A 4 -3.41 -14.40 -11.88
C LEU A 4 -3.67 -15.92 -11.93
N GLU A 5 -3.11 -16.66 -10.97
CA GLU A 5 -3.29 -18.10 -10.88
C GLU A 5 -4.67 -18.44 -10.34
N ILE A 6 -5.19 -17.69 -9.36
CA ILE A 6 -6.55 -17.87 -8.85
C ILE A 6 -7.57 -17.58 -9.94
N ARG A 7 -7.41 -16.51 -10.73
CA ARG A 7 -8.31 -16.22 -11.87
C ARG A 7 -8.28 -17.33 -12.91
N LYS A 8 -7.10 -17.93 -13.15
CA LYS A 8 -6.97 -19.10 -14.04
C LYS A 8 -7.70 -20.31 -13.45
N GLN A 9 -7.49 -20.63 -12.18
CA GLN A 9 -8.16 -21.74 -11.50
C GLN A 9 -9.68 -21.52 -11.42
N ALA A 10 -10.15 -20.31 -11.14
CA ALA A 10 -11.55 -19.93 -11.14
C ALA A 10 -12.17 -20.07 -12.54
N LYS A 11 -11.42 -19.76 -13.60
CA LYS A 11 -11.84 -19.99 -15.00
C LYS A 11 -11.93 -21.48 -15.34
N GLU A 12 -10.95 -22.26 -14.92
CA GLU A 12 -10.96 -23.72 -15.11
C GLU A 12 -12.12 -24.36 -14.33
N PHE A 13 -12.36 -23.92 -13.10
CA PHE A 13 -13.48 -24.32 -12.26
C PHE A 13 -14.83 -23.99 -12.92
N ALA A 14 -15.03 -22.73 -13.34
CA ALA A 14 -16.26 -22.28 -13.98
C ALA A 14 -16.55 -23.06 -15.26
N ASN A 15 -15.54 -23.31 -16.08
CA ASN A 15 -15.68 -24.11 -17.30
C ASN A 15 -16.01 -25.59 -16.99
N PHE A 16 -15.37 -26.18 -15.98
CA PHE A 16 -15.62 -27.57 -15.61
C PHE A 16 -17.05 -27.80 -15.13
N TRP A 17 -17.63 -26.83 -14.42
CA TRP A 17 -18.98 -26.88 -13.86
C TRP A 17 -20.06 -26.28 -14.76
N ALA A 18 -19.67 -25.69 -15.90
CA ALA A 18 -20.56 -24.97 -16.80
C ALA A 18 -21.81 -25.76 -17.20
N ASP A 19 -21.71 -27.09 -17.35
CA ASP A 19 -22.80 -27.99 -17.78
C ASP A 19 -23.11 -29.10 -16.76
N LYS A 20 -22.69 -28.94 -15.50
CA LYS A 20 -22.89 -29.91 -14.41
C LYS A 20 -23.78 -29.33 -13.31
N GLY A 21 -24.32 -30.20 -12.46
CA GLY A 21 -25.08 -29.78 -11.28
C GLY A 21 -26.15 -30.77 -10.81
N TYR A 22 -25.74 -32.03 -10.67
CA TYR A 22 -26.54 -33.06 -10.02
C TYR A 22 -26.31 -33.01 -8.49
N GLU A 23 -27.29 -32.47 -7.77
CA GLU A 23 -27.23 -32.18 -6.31
C GLU A 23 -26.77 -33.38 -5.47
N LYS A 24 -27.40 -34.55 -5.61
CA LYS A 24 -27.07 -35.70 -4.75
C LYS A 24 -25.69 -36.31 -5.00
N GLY A 25 -25.09 -36.10 -6.17
CA GLY A 25 -23.83 -36.76 -6.55
C GLY A 25 -22.64 -35.82 -6.68
N GLN A 26 -22.87 -34.52 -6.82
CA GLN A 26 -21.81 -33.57 -7.23
C GLN A 26 -21.59 -32.40 -6.26
N SER A 27 -22.49 -32.18 -5.30
CA SER A 27 -22.42 -31.03 -4.37
C SER A 27 -21.14 -31.02 -3.54
N GLN A 28 -20.80 -32.15 -2.92
CA GLN A 28 -19.58 -32.25 -2.10
C GLN A 28 -18.33 -31.96 -2.95
N VAL A 29 -18.23 -32.56 -4.13
CA VAL A 29 -17.11 -32.35 -5.06
C VAL A 29 -17.03 -30.89 -5.51
N PHE A 30 -18.17 -30.25 -5.79
CA PHE A 30 -18.23 -28.84 -6.18
C PHE A 30 -17.63 -27.93 -5.10
N TRP A 31 -18.07 -28.07 -3.85
CA TRP A 31 -17.60 -27.23 -2.75
C TRP A 31 -16.16 -27.53 -2.35
N LEU A 32 -15.76 -28.80 -2.29
CA LEU A 32 -14.36 -29.18 -2.00
C LEU A 32 -13.40 -28.63 -3.07
N THR A 33 -13.78 -28.72 -4.34
CA THR A 33 -12.93 -28.20 -5.43
C THR A 33 -12.92 -26.68 -5.48
N LEU A 34 -14.03 -25.99 -5.15
CA LEU A 34 -14.07 -24.54 -5.03
C LEU A 34 -13.14 -24.06 -3.90
N LEU A 35 -13.27 -24.65 -2.72
CA LEU A 35 -12.46 -24.32 -1.54
C LEU A 35 -10.97 -24.54 -1.80
N ASN A 36 -10.59 -25.66 -2.42
CA ASN A 36 -9.19 -25.95 -2.69
C ASN A 36 -8.61 -25.15 -3.86
N LYS A 37 -9.25 -25.21 -5.03
CA LYS A 37 -8.67 -24.67 -6.28
C LYS A 37 -8.84 -23.16 -6.41
N VAL A 38 -9.93 -22.62 -5.89
CA VAL A 38 -10.28 -21.20 -6.07
C VAL A 38 -10.00 -20.41 -4.79
N LEU A 39 -10.33 -20.97 -3.62
CA LEU A 39 -10.23 -20.24 -2.35
C LEU A 39 -8.99 -20.60 -1.50
N GLY A 40 -8.17 -21.56 -1.95
CA GLY A 40 -6.86 -21.86 -1.36
C GLY A 40 -6.87 -22.58 -0.03
N VAL A 41 -7.93 -23.35 0.26
CA VAL A 41 -7.98 -24.23 1.43
C VAL A 41 -7.20 -25.51 1.13
N ASP A 42 -6.11 -25.77 1.87
CA ASP A 42 -5.23 -26.92 1.65
C ASP A 42 -5.94 -28.26 1.92
N ASN A 43 -6.71 -28.36 3.02
CA ASN A 43 -7.44 -29.57 3.42
C ASN A 43 -8.94 -29.27 3.54
N PRO A 44 -9.66 -29.08 2.42
CA PRO A 44 -11.05 -28.64 2.43
C PRO A 44 -11.99 -29.62 3.15
N GLU A 45 -11.69 -30.92 3.15
CA GLU A 45 -12.45 -31.96 3.84
C GLU A 45 -12.44 -31.84 5.37
N GLN A 46 -11.47 -31.11 5.93
CA GLN A 46 -11.42 -30.78 7.37
C GLN A 46 -12.04 -29.41 7.67
N TYR A 47 -12.31 -28.62 6.62
CA TYR A 47 -12.74 -27.23 6.72
C TYR A 47 -14.27 -27.06 6.58
N ILE A 48 -14.90 -27.87 5.72
CA ILE A 48 -16.35 -27.91 5.52
C ILE A 48 -16.90 -29.27 5.98
N SER A 49 -18.02 -29.25 6.73
CA SER A 49 -18.85 -30.43 6.99
C SER A 49 -20.04 -30.49 6.04
N PHE A 50 -20.49 -31.70 5.71
CA PHE A 50 -21.64 -31.94 4.83
C PHE A 50 -22.62 -32.88 5.53
N GLU A 51 -23.91 -32.77 5.17
CA GLU A 51 -24.98 -33.65 5.68
C GLU A 51 -25.08 -33.64 7.22
N ASP A 52 -24.90 -32.47 7.83
CA ASP A 52 -25.03 -32.32 9.28
C ASP A 52 -26.50 -32.43 9.69
N LYS A 53 -26.79 -33.33 10.63
CA LYS A 53 -28.14 -33.58 11.13
C LYS A 53 -28.69 -32.38 11.88
N VAL A 54 -29.88 -31.92 11.48
CA VAL A 54 -30.68 -30.92 12.21
C VAL A 54 -32.01 -31.56 12.58
N MET A 55 -32.36 -31.46 13.86
CA MET A 55 -33.63 -31.95 14.38
C MET A 55 -34.67 -30.84 14.29
N LEU A 56 -35.50 -30.88 13.26
CA LEU A 56 -36.76 -30.13 13.19
C LEU A 56 -37.88 -31.01 13.79
N ASP A 57 -39.13 -30.79 13.37
CA ASP A 57 -40.25 -31.73 13.61
C ASP A 57 -39.97 -33.15 13.05
N HIS A 58 -39.01 -33.26 12.14
CA HIS A 58 -38.41 -34.48 11.60
C HIS A 58 -36.91 -34.27 11.40
N THR A 59 -36.13 -35.34 11.22
CA THR A 59 -34.69 -35.22 10.94
C THR A 59 -34.47 -34.68 9.53
N SER A 60 -33.72 -33.59 9.43
CA SER A 60 -33.27 -32.96 8.18
C SER A 60 -31.74 -32.84 8.18
N PHE A 61 -31.16 -32.42 7.07
CA PHE A 61 -29.71 -32.35 6.86
C PHE A 61 -29.33 -31.03 6.22
N ILE A 62 -28.24 -30.41 6.71
CA ILE A 62 -27.63 -29.22 6.08
C ILE A 62 -26.68 -29.70 4.99
N ASP A 63 -26.80 -29.14 3.78
CA ASP A 63 -25.97 -29.54 2.64
C ASP A 63 -24.50 -29.26 2.89
N GLY A 64 -24.14 -28.08 3.43
CA GLY A 64 -22.77 -27.78 3.84
C GLY A 64 -22.68 -26.75 4.96
N TYR A 65 -21.68 -26.87 5.83
CA TYR A 65 -21.44 -25.94 6.93
C TYR A 65 -19.95 -25.71 7.17
N ILE A 66 -19.55 -24.44 7.34
CA ILE A 66 -18.17 -24.04 7.63
C ILE A 66 -18.16 -23.31 8.96
N SER A 67 -17.56 -23.96 9.96
CA SER A 67 -17.55 -23.47 11.35
C SER A 67 -16.61 -22.29 11.56
N ALA A 68 -15.51 -22.21 10.82
CA ALA A 68 -14.49 -21.15 10.98
C ALA A 68 -15.02 -19.75 10.64
N THR A 69 -15.97 -19.66 9.71
CA THR A 69 -16.51 -18.39 9.17
C THR A 69 -18.04 -18.30 9.31
N HIS A 70 -18.65 -19.24 10.04
CA HIS A 70 -20.10 -19.33 10.28
C HIS A 70 -20.93 -19.25 8.99
N VAL A 71 -20.56 -20.03 7.98
CA VAL A 71 -21.26 -20.10 6.68
C VAL A 71 -22.10 -21.38 6.61
N LEU A 72 -23.40 -21.23 6.33
CA LEU A 72 -24.31 -22.33 6.02
C LEU A 72 -24.63 -22.33 4.53
N ILE A 73 -24.57 -23.50 3.91
CA ILE A 73 -24.77 -23.70 2.48
C ILE A 73 -26.01 -24.55 2.25
N GLU A 74 -26.90 -24.07 1.40
CA GLU A 74 -28.04 -24.80 0.86
C GLU A 74 -27.86 -25.00 -0.65
N GLN A 75 -27.72 -26.25 -1.08
CA GLN A 75 -27.45 -26.61 -2.45
C GLN A 75 -28.71 -27.10 -3.15
N LYS A 76 -28.84 -26.76 -4.44
CA LYS A 76 -29.91 -27.27 -5.31
C LYS A 76 -29.35 -27.76 -6.64
N SER A 77 -30.14 -28.59 -7.30
CA SER A 77 -29.88 -29.04 -8.66
C SER A 77 -29.88 -27.86 -9.64
N ARG A 78 -29.09 -27.97 -10.72
CA ARG A 78 -28.86 -26.91 -11.71
C ARG A 78 -30.11 -26.24 -12.28
N ASP A 79 -31.16 -27.03 -12.49
CA ASP A 79 -32.43 -26.62 -13.08
C ASP A 79 -33.37 -25.89 -12.10
N ARG A 80 -32.97 -25.74 -10.83
CA ARG A 80 -33.78 -25.10 -9.80
C ARG A 80 -33.46 -23.62 -9.68
N ASP A 81 -34.52 -22.82 -9.67
CA ASP A 81 -34.49 -21.38 -9.43
C ASP A 81 -34.38 -21.11 -7.93
N LEU A 82 -33.29 -20.48 -7.50
CA LEU A 82 -32.99 -20.25 -6.07
C LEU A 82 -33.91 -19.24 -5.40
N ARG A 83 -34.67 -18.45 -6.17
CA ARG A 83 -35.60 -17.44 -5.65
C ARG A 83 -37.05 -17.94 -5.56
N LYS A 84 -37.34 -19.14 -6.09
CA LYS A 84 -38.69 -19.72 -6.06
C LYS A 84 -38.86 -20.72 -4.93
N ALA A 85 -40.09 -20.80 -4.43
CA ALA A 85 -40.46 -21.78 -3.43
C ALA A 85 -40.45 -23.19 -4.03
N ILE A 86 -39.81 -24.12 -3.33
CA ILE A 86 -39.69 -25.54 -3.69
C ILE A 86 -40.42 -26.35 -2.62
N ARG A 87 -41.12 -27.40 -3.06
CA ARG A 87 -41.83 -28.30 -2.17
C ARG A 87 -40.85 -29.17 -1.38
N GLN A 88 -40.91 -29.08 -0.06
CA GLN A 88 -40.07 -29.78 0.89
C GLN A 88 -40.64 -31.18 1.22
N ALA A 89 -39.84 -32.02 1.88
CA ALA A 89 -40.23 -33.38 2.27
C ALA A 89 -41.46 -33.41 3.21
N ASP A 90 -41.64 -32.38 4.03
CA ASP A 90 -42.80 -32.18 4.92
C ASP A 90 -44.03 -31.58 4.20
N GLY A 91 -43.93 -31.32 2.89
CA GLY A 91 -45.00 -30.75 2.08
C GLY A 91 -45.08 -29.23 2.08
N THR A 92 -44.24 -28.53 2.86
CA THR A 92 -44.17 -27.05 2.86
C THR A 92 -43.54 -26.51 1.58
N LEU A 93 -43.87 -25.26 1.22
CA LEU A 93 -43.28 -24.55 0.09
C LEU A 93 -42.35 -23.46 0.62
N LEU A 94 -41.04 -23.69 0.50
CA LEU A 94 -40.01 -22.76 0.99
C LEU A 94 -39.00 -22.48 -0.12
N THR A 95 -38.52 -21.25 -0.23
CA THR A 95 -37.31 -20.98 -1.01
C THR A 95 -36.11 -21.66 -0.35
N PRO A 96 -35.03 -21.98 -1.10
CA PRO A 96 -33.79 -22.46 -0.51
C PRO A 96 -33.28 -21.60 0.66
N PHE A 97 -33.40 -20.28 0.56
CA PHE A 97 -33.04 -19.37 1.66
C PHE A 97 -33.94 -19.54 2.89
N GLN A 98 -35.25 -19.66 2.70
CA GLN A 98 -36.19 -19.90 3.81
C GLN A 98 -35.96 -21.26 4.49
N GLN A 99 -35.60 -22.28 3.70
CA GLN A 99 -35.22 -23.60 4.22
C GLN A 99 -33.96 -23.51 5.08
N ALA A 100 -32.91 -22.86 4.58
CA ALA A 100 -31.67 -22.60 5.32
C ALA A 100 -31.89 -21.76 6.60
N LYS A 101 -32.77 -20.75 6.54
CA LYS A 101 -33.14 -19.93 7.70
C LYS A 101 -33.88 -20.74 8.77
N ARG A 102 -34.68 -21.74 8.36
CA ARG A 102 -35.31 -22.70 9.28
C ARG A 102 -34.25 -23.55 9.99
N TYR A 103 -33.27 -24.08 9.28
CA TYR A 103 -32.15 -24.80 9.90
C TYR A 103 -31.37 -23.92 10.88
N SER A 104 -31.07 -22.68 10.50
CA SER A 104 -30.38 -21.69 11.35
C SER A 104 -31.10 -21.43 12.68
N ALA A 105 -32.44 -21.37 12.67
CA ALA A 105 -33.23 -21.09 13.87
C ALA A 105 -33.06 -22.16 14.97
N ASP A 106 -32.95 -23.43 14.56
CA ASP A 106 -32.84 -24.60 15.44
C ASP A 106 -31.39 -24.96 15.82
N LEU A 107 -30.39 -24.25 15.28
CA LEU A 107 -29.00 -24.38 15.70
C LEU A 107 -28.74 -23.62 17.02
N PRO A 108 -27.88 -24.15 17.92
CA PRO A 108 -27.39 -23.41 19.08
C PRO A 108 -26.80 -22.06 18.67
N TYR A 109 -26.89 -21.05 19.55
CA TYR A 109 -26.42 -19.70 19.26
C TYR A 109 -24.96 -19.66 18.75
N SER A 110 -24.07 -20.46 19.34
CA SER A 110 -22.66 -20.57 18.94
C SER A 110 -22.43 -21.18 17.54
N LYS A 111 -23.45 -21.80 16.96
CA LYS A 111 -23.45 -22.41 15.62
C LYS A 111 -24.39 -21.70 14.65
N ARG A 112 -25.00 -20.57 15.03
CA ARG A 112 -25.84 -19.83 14.09
C ARG A 112 -24.97 -19.26 12.97
N PRO A 113 -25.36 -19.44 11.69
CA PRO A 113 -24.60 -18.87 10.58
C PRO A 113 -24.70 -17.35 10.57
N ARG A 114 -23.56 -16.69 10.35
CA ARG A 114 -23.49 -15.28 9.92
C ARG A 114 -23.91 -15.16 8.46
N TRP A 115 -23.54 -16.13 7.63
CA TRP A 115 -23.81 -16.12 6.20
C TRP A 115 -24.60 -17.36 5.79
N ILE A 116 -25.61 -17.15 4.94
CA ILE A 116 -26.30 -18.23 4.26
C ILE A 116 -26.00 -18.11 2.76
N ILE A 117 -25.51 -19.19 2.14
CA ILE A 117 -25.32 -19.25 0.70
C ILE A 117 -26.30 -20.26 0.11
N THR A 118 -27.10 -19.83 -0.85
CA THR A 118 -27.86 -20.76 -1.69
C THR A 118 -27.17 -20.89 -3.04
N CYS A 119 -27.03 -22.11 -3.55
CA CYS A 119 -26.31 -22.36 -4.80
C CYS A 119 -26.98 -23.45 -5.63
N ASN A 120 -27.04 -23.25 -6.95
CA ASN A 120 -27.55 -24.23 -7.91
C ASN A 120 -26.49 -24.60 -8.98
N PHE A 121 -25.20 -24.50 -8.66
CA PHE A 121 -24.08 -24.68 -9.60
C PHE A 121 -23.98 -23.61 -10.70
N GLN A 122 -25.01 -22.80 -10.96
CA GLN A 122 -24.97 -21.70 -11.94
C GLN A 122 -24.76 -20.34 -11.30
N GLU A 123 -25.27 -20.17 -10.09
CA GLU A 123 -25.19 -18.94 -9.32
C GLU A 123 -25.06 -19.23 -7.82
N PHE A 124 -24.50 -18.26 -7.12
CA PHE A 124 -24.42 -18.18 -5.67
C PHE A 124 -25.26 -16.98 -5.25
N LEU A 125 -26.22 -17.20 -4.34
CA LEU A 125 -26.91 -16.11 -3.64
C LEU A 125 -26.42 -16.09 -2.20
N ILE A 126 -25.79 -14.98 -1.82
CA ILE A 126 -25.14 -14.81 -0.52
C ILE A 126 -26.00 -13.87 0.33
N TYR A 127 -26.43 -14.35 1.49
CA TYR A 127 -27.29 -13.63 2.42
C TYR A 127 -26.53 -13.36 3.72
N ASP A 128 -26.53 -12.10 4.15
CA ASP A 128 -26.00 -11.66 5.45
C ASP A 128 -27.09 -11.77 6.52
N MET A 129 -26.86 -12.57 7.56
CA MET A 129 -27.82 -12.76 8.64
C MET A 129 -27.83 -11.61 9.66
N GLU A 130 -26.89 -10.67 9.61
CA GLU A 130 -27.00 -9.38 10.29
C GLU A 130 -28.08 -8.49 9.63
N LYS A 131 -28.39 -8.75 8.36
CA LYS A 131 -29.47 -8.10 7.60
C LYS A 131 -30.45 -9.16 7.09
N PRO A 132 -31.24 -9.82 7.97
CA PRO A 132 -32.01 -11.03 7.64
C PRO A 132 -33.18 -10.82 6.67
N ASN A 133 -33.45 -9.57 6.28
CA ASN A 133 -34.45 -9.14 5.31
C ASN A 133 -33.83 -8.45 4.08
N GLY A 134 -32.50 -8.39 3.97
CA GLY A 134 -31.80 -7.81 2.82
C GLY A 134 -31.87 -8.69 1.58
N GLU A 135 -31.71 -8.07 0.40
CA GLU A 135 -31.54 -8.81 -0.85
C GLU A 135 -30.18 -9.51 -0.89
N PRO A 136 -30.09 -10.72 -1.44
CA PRO A 136 -28.82 -11.43 -1.54
C PRO A 136 -27.92 -10.83 -2.61
N GLU A 137 -26.62 -10.88 -2.33
CA GLU A 137 -25.61 -10.69 -3.36
C GLU A 137 -25.58 -11.89 -4.30
N SER A 138 -25.66 -11.64 -5.61
CA SER A 138 -25.62 -12.69 -6.63
C SER A 138 -24.27 -12.72 -7.33
N ILE A 139 -23.71 -13.92 -7.47
CA ILE A 139 -22.52 -14.20 -8.28
C ILE A 139 -22.86 -15.32 -9.25
N LEU A 140 -22.71 -15.07 -10.54
CA LEU A 140 -22.87 -16.10 -11.56
C LEU A 140 -21.57 -16.90 -11.71
N LEU A 141 -21.66 -18.23 -11.85
CA LEU A 141 -20.51 -19.12 -12.03
C LEU A 141 -19.63 -18.66 -13.22
N LYS A 142 -20.24 -18.22 -14.31
CA LYS A 142 -19.52 -17.71 -15.50
C LYS A 142 -18.67 -16.46 -15.21
N ASN A 143 -19.04 -15.69 -14.18
CA ASN A 143 -18.32 -14.49 -13.74
C ASN A 143 -17.31 -14.77 -12.64
N LEU A 144 -17.29 -15.98 -12.07
CA LEU A 144 -16.36 -16.36 -11.00
C LEU A 144 -14.89 -16.00 -11.29
N PRO A 145 -14.35 -16.09 -12.52
CA PRO A 145 -12.96 -15.68 -12.78
C PRO A 145 -12.66 -14.21 -12.52
N LYS A 146 -13.69 -13.35 -12.53
CA LYS A 146 -13.59 -11.93 -12.21
C LYS A 146 -14.07 -11.61 -10.80
N GLU A 147 -14.97 -12.42 -10.26
CA GLU A 147 -15.68 -12.16 -9.00
C GLU A 147 -15.31 -13.14 -7.87
N TYR A 148 -14.31 -14.02 -8.04
CA TYR A 148 -13.93 -15.04 -7.04
C TYR A 148 -13.61 -14.43 -5.67
N TYR A 149 -13.12 -13.19 -5.65
CA TYR A 149 -12.75 -12.46 -4.44
C TYR A 149 -13.96 -12.21 -3.53
N ARG A 150 -15.19 -12.22 -4.06
CA ARG A 150 -16.45 -12.07 -3.31
C ARG A 150 -16.86 -13.34 -2.56
N LEU A 151 -16.19 -14.47 -2.81
CA LEU A 151 -16.36 -15.70 -2.04
C LEU A 151 -15.23 -15.91 -1.01
N GLN A 152 -14.28 -14.97 -0.89
CA GLN A 152 -13.16 -15.13 0.04
C GLN A 152 -13.57 -15.11 1.51
N PHE A 153 -14.71 -14.51 1.87
CA PHE A 153 -15.22 -14.52 3.25
C PHE A 153 -15.48 -15.93 3.78
N ILE A 154 -15.72 -16.88 2.88
CA ILE A 154 -15.86 -18.30 3.19
C ILE A 154 -14.58 -18.82 3.89
N VAL A 155 -13.42 -18.25 3.56
CA VAL A 155 -12.10 -18.66 4.09
C VAL A 155 -11.48 -17.64 5.04
N ASN A 156 -11.74 -16.34 4.84
CA ASN A 156 -11.19 -15.28 5.68
C ASN A 156 -12.17 -14.11 5.81
N SER A 157 -12.81 -13.97 6.98
CA SER A 157 -13.72 -12.87 7.29
C SER A 157 -13.04 -11.49 7.35
N GLN A 158 -11.71 -11.43 7.52
CA GLN A 158 -10.97 -10.16 7.51
C GLN A 158 -10.82 -9.58 6.09
N ASN A 159 -10.84 -10.41 5.05
CA ASN A 159 -10.66 -9.97 3.65
C ASN A 159 -11.86 -9.21 3.06
N GLU A 160 -13.06 -9.32 3.64
CA GLU A 160 -14.23 -8.51 3.22
C GLU A 160 -14.22 -7.12 3.82
N ASN A 161 -13.93 -7.01 5.12
CA ASN A 161 -13.82 -5.72 5.79
C ASN A 161 -12.73 -4.87 5.14
N ILE A 162 -11.54 -5.44 4.87
CA ILE A 162 -10.45 -4.73 4.19
C ILE A 162 -10.88 -4.25 2.79
N LYS A 163 -11.62 -5.04 2.02
CA LYS A 163 -12.12 -4.61 0.70
C LYS A 163 -13.15 -3.50 0.79
N LYS A 164 -14.09 -3.62 1.73
CA LYS A 164 -15.10 -2.58 1.98
C LYS A 164 -14.44 -1.27 2.42
N GLU A 165 -13.53 -1.33 3.40
CA GLU A 165 -12.72 -0.20 3.86
C GLU A 165 -11.92 0.41 2.70
N MET A 166 -11.35 -0.42 1.83
CA MET A 166 -10.62 0.03 0.65
C MET A 166 -11.50 0.75 -0.35
N GLU A 167 -12.65 0.17 -0.73
CA GLU A 167 -13.61 0.80 -1.64
C GLU A 167 -14.14 2.12 -1.09
N ILE A 168 -14.44 2.18 0.21
CA ILE A 168 -14.85 3.40 0.91
C ILE A 168 -13.71 4.43 0.89
N SER A 169 -12.48 4.02 1.20
CA SER A 169 -11.33 4.93 1.23
C SER A 169 -10.96 5.48 -0.16
N ILE A 170 -11.14 4.70 -1.23
CA ILE A 170 -10.98 5.17 -2.61
C ILE A 170 -12.02 6.23 -2.94
N LYS A 171 -13.30 5.99 -2.61
CA LYS A 171 -14.38 6.98 -2.80
C LYS A 171 -14.13 8.25 -1.98
N ALA A 172 -13.65 8.12 -0.74
CA ALA A 172 -13.24 9.27 0.07
C ALA A 172 -12.18 10.12 -0.66
N GLY A 173 -11.18 9.45 -1.25
CA GLY A 173 -10.18 10.09 -2.10
C GLY A 173 -10.74 10.83 -3.30
N GLU A 174 -11.71 10.25 -4.00
CA GLU A 174 -12.39 10.89 -5.14
C GLU A 174 -13.14 12.17 -4.70
N ILE A 175 -13.86 12.11 -3.58
CA ILE A 175 -14.57 13.26 -3.00
C ILE A 175 -13.57 14.37 -2.64
N VAL A 176 -12.46 14.02 -2.00
CA VAL A 176 -11.37 14.95 -1.68
C VAL A 176 -10.80 15.57 -2.96
N GLY A 177 -10.53 14.77 -3.98
CA GLY A 177 -9.98 15.27 -5.25
C GLY A 177 -10.89 16.32 -5.88
N ILE A 178 -12.20 16.06 -5.88
CA ILE A 178 -13.21 16.99 -6.37
C ILE A 178 -13.24 18.27 -5.52
N LEU A 179 -13.21 18.15 -4.18
CA LEU A 179 -13.19 19.28 -3.26
C LEU A 179 -11.93 20.15 -3.44
N TYR A 180 -10.77 19.51 -3.54
CA TYR A 180 -9.49 20.18 -3.74
C TYR A 180 -9.45 20.93 -5.07
N ASP A 181 -9.89 20.30 -6.16
CA ASP A 181 -9.95 20.95 -7.48
C ASP A 181 -10.90 22.15 -7.48
N ALA A 182 -12.02 22.08 -6.76
CA ALA A 182 -12.94 23.19 -6.61
C ALA A 182 -12.34 24.35 -5.80
N LEU A 183 -11.63 24.03 -4.70
CA LEU A 183 -10.92 25.01 -3.88
C LEU A 183 -9.73 25.64 -4.61
N LEU A 184 -8.94 24.85 -5.34
CA LEU A 184 -7.76 25.30 -6.09
C LEU A 184 -8.09 26.44 -7.05
N LYS A 185 -9.26 26.40 -7.70
CA LYS A 185 -9.76 27.47 -8.60
C LYS A 185 -9.90 28.84 -7.90
N GLN A 186 -10.01 28.85 -6.57
CA GLN A 186 -10.16 30.06 -5.77
C GLN A 186 -8.82 30.62 -5.24
N TYR A 187 -7.73 29.86 -5.42
CA TYR A 187 -6.37 30.26 -5.05
C TYR A 187 -5.53 30.60 -6.28
N ASN A 188 -4.46 31.36 -6.07
CA ASN A 188 -3.42 31.59 -7.05
C ASN A 188 -2.45 30.41 -7.07
N GLU A 189 -2.55 29.54 -8.08
CA GLU A 189 -1.69 28.35 -8.25
C GLU A 189 -0.18 28.66 -8.33
N LYS A 190 0.21 29.93 -8.51
CA LYS A 190 1.61 30.36 -8.55
C LYS A 190 2.16 30.82 -7.21
N ASP A 191 1.31 30.93 -6.19
CA ASP A 191 1.69 31.35 -4.86
C ASP A 191 1.83 30.12 -3.94
N GLU A 192 3.05 29.85 -3.51
CA GLU A 192 3.41 28.71 -2.66
C GLU A 192 2.72 28.77 -1.28
N GLN A 193 2.51 29.98 -0.73
CA GLN A 193 1.85 30.16 0.56
C GLN A 193 0.35 29.87 0.47
N GLU A 194 -0.27 30.23 -0.65
CA GLU A 194 -1.67 29.90 -0.92
C GLU A 194 -1.87 28.40 -1.13
N LEU A 195 -0.97 27.73 -1.86
CA LEU A 195 -1.01 26.28 -2.01
C LEU A 195 -0.81 25.55 -0.67
N LYS A 196 0.09 26.03 0.18
CA LYS A 196 0.24 25.50 1.54
C LYS A 196 -1.03 25.68 2.37
N SER A 197 -1.69 26.83 2.24
CA SER A 197 -2.97 27.10 2.92
C SER A 197 -4.12 26.23 2.39
N LEU A 198 -4.18 25.98 1.08
CA LEU A 198 -5.14 25.07 0.45
C LEU A 198 -5.00 23.65 1.01
N ASN A 199 -3.77 23.16 1.04
CA ASN A 199 -3.42 21.85 1.59
C ASN A 199 -3.88 21.69 3.04
N GLU A 200 -3.56 22.68 3.88
CA GLU A 200 -3.97 22.70 5.28
C GLU A 200 -5.50 22.79 5.43
N LEU A 201 -6.18 23.60 4.61
CA LEU A 201 -7.63 23.74 4.63
C LEU A 201 -8.32 22.42 4.27
N CYS A 202 -7.86 21.74 3.21
CA CYS A 202 -8.40 20.44 2.82
C CYS A 202 -8.29 19.42 3.96
N VAL A 203 -7.14 19.37 4.65
CA VAL A 203 -6.97 18.47 5.79
C VAL A 203 -7.92 18.82 6.94
N ARG A 204 -8.03 20.10 7.30
CA ARG A 204 -8.95 20.56 8.36
C ARG A 204 -10.40 20.19 8.05
N LEU A 205 -10.83 20.37 6.80
CA LEU A 205 -12.18 20.02 6.37
C LEU A 205 -12.44 18.51 6.47
N VAL A 206 -11.50 17.69 6.02
CA VAL A 206 -11.63 16.23 6.14
C VAL A 206 -11.62 15.77 7.59
N PHE A 207 -10.80 16.37 8.45
CA PHE A 207 -10.85 16.09 9.87
C PHE A 207 -12.24 16.40 10.45
N CYS A 208 -12.85 17.54 10.10
CA CYS A 208 -14.20 17.88 10.56
C CYS A 208 -15.25 16.87 10.08
N LEU A 209 -15.18 16.45 8.82
CA LEU A 209 -16.07 15.43 8.24
C LEU A 209 -15.91 14.06 8.94
N TYR A 210 -14.68 13.64 9.20
CA TYR A 210 -14.40 12.44 9.97
C TYR A 210 -14.90 12.54 11.42
N ALA A 211 -14.69 13.69 12.06
CA ALA A 211 -15.04 13.91 13.46
C ALA A 211 -16.54 13.93 13.69
N GLU A 212 -17.35 14.48 12.77
CA GLU A 212 -18.81 14.41 12.88
C GLU A 212 -19.33 12.97 12.72
N ASP A 213 -18.82 12.19 11.77
CA ASP A 213 -19.31 10.83 11.53
C ASP A 213 -18.88 9.82 12.60
N SER A 214 -17.67 10.02 13.13
CA SER A 214 -17.12 9.20 14.21
C SER A 214 -17.72 9.55 15.58
N GLY A 215 -18.55 10.60 15.65
CA GLY A 215 -19.18 11.06 16.90
C GLY A 215 -18.25 11.87 17.81
N LEU A 216 -17.09 12.30 17.32
CA LEU A 216 -16.13 13.10 18.09
C LEU A 216 -16.66 14.50 18.41
N PHE A 217 -17.56 15.05 17.58
CA PHE A 217 -18.28 16.30 17.86
C PHE A 217 -19.57 16.09 18.67
N GLY A 218 -19.79 14.89 19.22
CA GLY A 218 -20.95 14.54 20.03
C GLY A 218 -22.10 13.95 19.21
N GLU A 219 -22.63 14.70 18.24
CA GLU A 219 -23.71 14.26 17.36
C GLU A 219 -23.22 14.04 15.91
N LYS A 220 -23.90 13.16 15.16
CA LYS A 220 -23.65 13.04 13.72
C LYS A 220 -24.12 14.33 13.02
N LEU A 221 -23.45 14.70 11.93
CA LEU A 221 -23.75 15.89 11.12
C LEU A 221 -23.60 17.24 11.86
N THR A 222 -22.88 17.31 12.97
CA THR A 222 -22.68 18.60 13.69
C THR A 222 -21.97 19.64 12.82
N PHE A 223 -20.96 19.23 12.04
CA PHE A 223 -20.24 20.13 11.17
C PHE A 223 -21.10 20.53 9.96
N HIS A 224 -21.84 19.58 9.39
CA HIS A 224 -22.85 19.85 8.38
C HIS A 224 -23.86 20.91 8.81
N ASN A 225 -24.52 20.68 9.95
CA ASN A 225 -25.62 21.51 10.43
C ASN A 225 -25.13 22.93 10.74
N TYR A 226 -23.92 23.06 11.27
CA TYR A 226 -23.28 24.35 11.48
C TYR A 226 -23.12 25.12 10.16
N LEU A 227 -22.54 24.50 9.13
CA LEU A 227 -22.30 25.17 7.85
C LEU A 227 -23.59 25.45 7.06
N GLN A 228 -24.58 24.57 7.14
CA GLN A 228 -25.88 24.73 6.48
C GLN A 228 -26.64 25.99 6.95
N GLY A 229 -26.37 26.46 8.17
CA GLY A 229 -26.98 27.67 8.74
C GLY A 229 -26.54 28.99 8.08
N PHE A 230 -25.49 28.99 7.25
CA PHE A 230 -24.92 30.20 6.67
C PHE A 230 -25.20 30.33 5.17
N GLN A 231 -25.38 31.57 4.69
CA GLN A 231 -25.33 31.87 3.25
C GLN A 231 -23.89 31.71 2.75
N VAL A 232 -23.71 31.31 1.48
CA VAL A 232 -22.39 31.04 0.87
C VAL A 232 -21.37 32.18 1.07
N LYS A 233 -21.82 33.44 0.97
CA LYS A 233 -20.98 34.63 1.19
C LYS A 233 -20.41 34.73 2.61
N ASP A 234 -21.08 34.14 3.60
CA ASP A 234 -20.76 34.20 5.02
C ASP A 234 -20.01 32.93 5.50
N THR A 235 -20.04 31.84 4.74
CA THR A 235 -19.45 30.55 5.11
C THR A 235 -17.93 30.61 5.35
N ARG A 236 -17.22 31.48 4.63
CA ARG A 236 -15.79 31.73 4.88
C ARG A 236 -15.54 32.17 6.32
N ARG A 237 -16.36 33.10 6.83
CA ARG A 237 -16.24 33.61 8.19
C ARG A 237 -16.61 32.53 9.21
N ALA A 238 -17.67 31.78 8.93
CA ALA A 238 -18.08 30.64 9.77
C ALA A 238 -16.95 29.62 9.94
N LEU A 239 -16.22 29.26 8.87
CA LEU A 239 -15.06 28.35 8.99
C LEU A 239 -13.93 28.93 9.83
N ILE A 240 -13.62 30.23 9.67
CA ILE A 240 -12.58 30.89 10.48
C ILE A 240 -12.98 30.85 11.97
N ASP A 241 -14.23 31.19 12.28
CA ASP A 241 -14.74 31.22 13.64
C ASP A 241 -14.75 29.80 14.24
N LEU A 242 -15.17 28.79 13.48
CA LEU A 242 -15.12 27.38 13.88
C LEU A 242 -13.69 26.91 14.18
N PHE A 243 -12.74 27.13 13.27
CA PHE A 243 -11.35 26.68 13.48
C PHE A 243 -10.72 27.32 14.70
N LYS A 244 -11.06 28.59 14.98
CA LYS A 244 -10.64 29.25 16.21
C LYS A 244 -11.24 28.59 17.45
N VAL A 245 -12.53 28.23 17.43
CA VAL A 245 -13.19 27.53 18.54
C VAL A 245 -12.59 26.14 18.78
N LEU A 246 -12.23 25.41 17.72
CA LEU A 246 -11.57 24.10 17.81
C LEU A 246 -10.16 24.19 18.41
N ASP A 247 -9.49 25.34 18.32
CA ASP A 247 -8.19 25.60 18.96
C ASP A 247 -8.26 26.41 20.28
N THR A 248 -9.46 26.79 20.72
CA THR A 248 -9.64 27.54 21.98
C THR A 248 -10.20 26.62 23.07
N LYS A 249 -9.46 26.50 24.19
CA LYS A 249 -9.92 25.76 25.37
C LYS A 249 -11.28 26.27 25.83
N ILE A 250 -12.14 25.37 26.32
CA ILE A 250 -13.52 25.72 26.71
C ILE A 250 -13.55 26.88 27.73
N GLU A 251 -12.62 26.89 28.68
CA GLU A 251 -12.47 27.94 29.71
C GLU A 251 -12.03 29.31 29.18
N ASP A 252 -11.38 29.35 28.01
CA ASP A 252 -10.85 30.55 27.37
C ASP A 252 -11.78 31.10 26.27
N ARG A 253 -12.90 30.43 25.99
CA ARG A 253 -13.90 30.85 24.99
C ARG A 253 -14.66 32.10 25.45
N ASP A 254 -15.16 32.86 24.48
CA ASP A 254 -16.05 34.00 24.76
C ASP A 254 -17.30 33.52 25.52
N LYS A 255 -17.67 34.24 26.58
CA LYS A 255 -18.86 33.94 27.41
C LYS A 255 -20.17 34.09 26.65
N TYR A 256 -20.14 34.84 25.55
CA TYR A 256 -21.28 35.05 24.67
C TYR A 256 -21.07 34.39 23.30
N LEU A 257 -20.21 33.37 23.23
CA LEU A 257 -20.05 32.55 22.03
C LEU A 257 -21.41 31.97 21.62
N ASP A 258 -21.66 31.94 20.32
CA ASP A 258 -22.87 31.36 19.75
C ASP A 258 -23.07 29.90 20.20
N ASP A 259 -24.31 29.54 20.55
CA ASP A 259 -24.63 28.23 21.12
C ASP A 259 -24.31 27.09 20.15
N GLU A 260 -24.39 27.29 18.83
CA GLU A 260 -24.03 26.27 17.84
C GLU A 260 -22.51 26.06 17.78
N LEU A 261 -21.73 27.13 17.92
CA LEU A 261 -20.26 27.03 18.03
C LEU A 261 -19.81 26.43 19.36
N ALA A 262 -20.52 26.73 20.45
CA ALA A 262 -20.20 26.24 21.78
C ALA A 262 -20.25 24.70 21.90
N LYS A 263 -21.03 24.03 21.04
CA LYS A 263 -21.14 22.56 20.98
C LYS A 263 -19.84 21.86 20.58
N PHE A 264 -18.97 22.52 19.80
CA PHE A 264 -17.74 21.89 19.31
C PHE A 264 -16.73 21.70 20.45
N PRO A 265 -16.06 20.53 20.54
CA PRO A 265 -15.06 20.28 21.57
C PRO A 265 -13.80 21.12 21.33
N TYR A 266 -12.96 21.21 22.36
CA TYR A 266 -11.59 21.69 22.20
C TYR A 266 -10.74 20.55 21.62
N VAL A 267 -10.22 20.73 20.41
CA VAL A 267 -9.46 19.69 19.68
C VAL A 267 -7.98 19.79 20.00
N ASN A 268 -7.33 20.89 19.58
CA ASN A 268 -5.88 21.14 19.63
C ASN A 268 -5.00 19.95 19.18
N GLY A 269 -3.69 19.92 19.42
CA GLY A 269 -2.73 18.96 18.83
C GLY A 269 -1.87 19.54 17.70
N GLY A 270 -2.11 20.80 17.32
CA GLY A 270 -1.36 21.55 16.30
C GLY A 270 -2.07 21.70 14.95
N LEU A 271 -3.15 20.95 14.66
CA LEU A 271 -3.87 20.99 13.38
C LEU A 271 -4.55 22.35 13.10
N PHE A 272 -5.14 22.95 14.13
CA PHE A 272 -5.86 24.22 14.03
C PHE A 272 -5.05 25.43 14.53
N ALA A 273 -3.80 25.20 14.95
CA ALA A 273 -2.96 26.21 15.62
C ALA A 273 -2.43 27.31 14.68
N ASN A 274 -2.37 27.05 13.36
CA ASN A 274 -1.97 28.07 12.40
C ASN A 274 -3.14 29.02 12.12
N GLU A 275 -3.12 30.20 12.75
CA GLU A 275 -4.10 31.27 12.51
C GLU A 275 -3.87 32.01 11.19
N ASN A 276 -2.70 31.86 10.55
CA ASN A 276 -2.35 32.56 9.31
C ASN A 276 -2.80 31.81 8.04
N ILE A 277 -3.58 30.74 8.18
CA ILE A 277 -4.13 30.00 7.04
C ILE A 277 -5.01 30.93 6.18
N ILE A 278 -4.75 30.93 4.87
CA ILE A 278 -5.57 31.67 3.92
C ILE A 278 -6.76 30.80 3.54
N ILE A 279 -7.98 31.20 3.91
CA ILE A 279 -9.23 30.56 3.45
C ILE A 279 -9.84 31.46 2.35
N PRO A 280 -10.15 30.92 1.15
CA PRO A 280 -10.64 31.71 0.04
C PRO A 280 -12.14 31.97 0.21
N HIS A 281 -12.73 32.73 -0.70
CA HIS A 281 -14.19 32.76 -0.79
C HIS A 281 -14.70 31.41 -1.32
N LEU A 282 -15.71 30.86 -0.65
CA LEU A 282 -16.34 29.61 -1.07
C LEU A 282 -17.45 29.92 -2.08
N THR A 283 -17.62 29.02 -3.03
CA THR A 283 -18.66 29.09 -4.07
C THR A 283 -19.81 28.14 -3.75
N ASP A 284 -20.95 28.30 -4.41
CA ASP A 284 -22.06 27.34 -4.30
C ASP A 284 -21.61 25.91 -4.64
N GLU A 285 -20.70 25.75 -5.61
CA GLU A 285 -20.09 24.46 -5.96
C GLU A 285 -19.34 23.84 -4.77
N ILE A 286 -18.51 24.61 -4.06
CA ILE A 286 -17.73 24.09 -2.92
C ILE A 286 -18.66 23.72 -1.76
N ILE A 287 -19.69 24.53 -1.49
CA ILE A 287 -20.65 24.26 -0.42
C ILE A 287 -21.50 23.02 -0.72
N ASP A 288 -21.95 22.83 -1.96
CA ASP A 288 -22.65 21.62 -2.39
C ASP A 288 -21.78 20.36 -2.22
N ILE A 289 -20.50 20.44 -2.60
CA ILE A 289 -19.56 19.33 -2.40
C ILE A 289 -19.42 19.01 -0.90
N LEU A 290 -19.22 20.01 -0.04
CA LEU A 290 -19.04 19.80 1.39
C LEU A 290 -20.29 19.23 2.08
N LEU A 291 -21.45 19.85 1.87
CA LEU A 291 -22.67 19.49 2.57
C LEU A 291 -23.29 18.20 2.03
N HIS A 292 -23.43 18.08 0.71
CA HIS A 292 -24.18 16.97 0.12
C HIS A 292 -23.28 15.80 -0.25
N LYS A 293 -22.15 16.02 -0.92
CA LYS A 293 -21.30 14.89 -1.35
C LYS A 293 -20.44 14.34 -0.22
N ALA A 294 -19.79 15.24 0.51
CA ALA A 294 -18.82 14.86 1.52
C ALA A 294 -19.47 14.55 2.86
N SER A 295 -20.49 15.28 3.29
CA SER A 295 -21.12 15.05 4.60
C SER A 295 -22.36 14.16 4.53
N GLU A 296 -23.47 14.56 3.89
CA GLU A 296 -24.72 13.78 3.93
C GLU A 296 -24.63 12.39 3.27
N ASN A 297 -23.93 12.29 2.14
CA ASN A 297 -23.94 11.09 1.30
C ASN A 297 -22.72 10.18 1.49
N PHE A 298 -21.89 10.42 2.51
CA PHE A 298 -20.69 9.65 2.76
C PHE A 298 -20.43 9.50 4.26
N ASP A 299 -20.07 8.29 4.70
CA ASP A 299 -19.71 8.01 6.09
C ASP A 299 -18.19 7.83 6.20
N TRP A 300 -17.53 8.81 6.82
CA TRP A 300 -16.08 8.85 7.01
C TRP A 300 -15.59 7.93 8.14
N SER A 301 -16.47 7.45 9.03
CA SER A 301 -16.04 6.64 10.19
C SER A 301 -15.48 5.26 9.79
N GLU A 302 -15.84 4.79 8.60
CA GLU A 302 -15.50 3.47 8.03
C GLU A 302 -14.25 3.51 7.12
N ILE A 303 -13.58 4.65 6.98
CA ILE A 303 -12.34 4.72 6.18
C ILE A 303 -11.21 3.97 6.89
N SER A 304 -10.35 3.32 6.09
CA SER A 304 -9.07 2.80 6.60
C SER A 304 -8.08 3.95 6.65
N PRO A 305 -7.51 4.31 7.81
CA PRO A 305 -6.55 5.40 7.90
C PRO A 305 -5.29 5.16 7.04
N THR A 306 -4.85 3.90 6.98
CA THR A 306 -3.69 3.47 6.19
C THR A 306 -3.95 3.63 4.69
N ILE A 307 -5.16 3.31 4.20
CA ILE A 307 -5.52 3.46 2.78
C ILE A 307 -5.78 4.93 2.45
N PHE A 308 -6.51 5.62 3.33
CA PHE A 308 -6.91 7.01 3.16
C PHE A 308 -5.68 7.91 2.92
N GLY A 309 -4.64 7.82 3.75
CA GLY A 309 -3.44 8.65 3.59
C GLY A 309 -2.82 8.52 2.19
N ALA A 310 -2.74 7.30 1.68
CA ALA A 310 -2.12 7.02 0.40
C ALA A 310 -2.97 7.48 -0.79
N VAL A 311 -4.27 7.25 -0.72
CA VAL A 311 -5.22 7.73 -1.74
C VAL A 311 -5.18 9.26 -1.79
N PHE A 312 -5.16 9.91 -0.63
CA PHE A 312 -5.12 11.36 -0.49
C PHE A 312 -3.84 11.97 -1.09
N GLU A 313 -2.68 11.40 -0.77
CA GLU A 313 -1.39 11.80 -1.35
C GLU A 313 -1.41 11.70 -2.88
N SER A 314 -1.85 10.55 -3.40
CA SER A 314 -1.83 10.28 -4.83
C SER A 314 -2.78 11.17 -5.64
N THR A 315 -3.91 11.56 -5.05
CA THR A 315 -4.93 12.40 -5.69
C THR A 315 -4.48 13.84 -5.81
N LEU A 316 -3.72 14.33 -4.82
CA LEU A 316 -3.47 15.76 -4.64
C LEU A 316 -2.03 16.19 -4.97
N ASN A 317 -1.06 15.28 -5.03
CA ASN A 317 0.30 15.62 -5.45
C ASN A 317 0.39 15.80 -6.99
N PRO A 318 0.80 16.98 -7.51
CA PRO A 318 0.84 17.25 -8.95
C PRO A 318 1.76 16.32 -9.76
N GLU A 319 2.87 15.84 -9.17
CA GLU A 319 3.80 14.94 -9.85
C GLU A 319 3.21 13.53 -10.00
N THR A 320 2.62 12.99 -8.93
CA THR A 320 1.96 11.67 -8.96
C THR A 320 0.72 11.68 -9.85
N ARG A 321 -0.03 12.79 -9.84
CA ARG A 321 -1.20 13.03 -10.70
C ARG A 321 -0.83 13.05 -12.19
N ARG A 322 0.33 13.63 -12.54
CA ARG A 322 0.85 13.65 -13.93
C ARG A 322 1.35 12.28 -14.40
N SER A 323 1.83 11.43 -13.51
CA SER A 323 2.21 10.05 -13.84
C SER A 323 1.02 9.09 -14.00
N GLY A 324 -0.21 9.53 -13.73
CA GLY A 324 -1.43 8.77 -14.02
C GLY A 324 -1.66 7.52 -13.17
N GLY A 325 -0.96 7.39 -12.04
CA GLY A 325 -1.02 6.21 -11.17
C GLY A 325 -1.09 6.56 -9.69
N MET A 326 -2.02 5.93 -8.97
CA MET A 326 -2.07 5.93 -7.51
C MET A 326 -1.03 4.94 -6.97
N HIS A 327 0.18 5.40 -6.70
CA HIS A 327 1.22 4.55 -6.12
C HIS A 327 1.10 4.53 -4.59
N TYR A 328 0.31 3.60 -4.05
CA TYR A 328 0.31 3.35 -2.60
C TYR A 328 1.03 2.06 -2.23
N THR A 329 1.64 2.07 -1.06
CA THR A 329 2.15 0.87 -0.38
C THR A 329 0.96 0.13 0.22
N SER A 330 0.59 -1.03 -0.33
CA SER A 330 -0.53 -1.83 0.19
C SER A 330 -0.27 -2.33 1.61
N ILE A 331 -1.33 -2.52 2.40
CA ILE A 331 -1.27 -3.07 3.76
C ILE A 331 -0.48 -4.40 3.77
N GLU A 332 -0.73 -5.28 2.79
CA GLU A 332 0.02 -6.53 2.62
C GLU A 332 1.54 -6.28 2.47
N ASN A 333 1.93 -5.29 1.67
CA ASN A 333 3.34 -4.95 1.49
C ASN A 333 3.97 -4.29 2.72
N ILE A 334 3.18 -3.55 3.52
CA ILE A 334 3.64 -3.05 4.84
C ILE A 334 3.96 -4.22 5.75
N HIS A 335 3.05 -5.21 5.83
CA HIS A 335 3.23 -6.40 6.65
C HIS A 335 4.44 -7.23 6.25
N LYS A 336 4.79 -7.32 4.96
CA LYS A 336 6.07 -7.92 4.52
C LYS A 336 7.31 -7.26 5.11
N VAL A 337 7.21 -6.02 5.59
CA VAL A 337 8.30 -5.30 6.29
C VAL A 337 8.18 -5.49 7.79
N ILE A 338 7.02 -5.15 8.38
CA ILE A 338 6.87 -5.02 9.84
C ILE A 338 6.71 -6.37 10.56
N ASP A 339 6.11 -7.38 9.91
CA ASP A 339 5.94 -8.73 10.45
C ASP A 339 7.29 -9.35 10.83
N PRO A 340 8.21 -9.56 9.88
CA PRO A 340 9.52 -10.12 10.19
C PRO A 340 10.42 -9.18 11.01
N LEU A 341 10.24 -7.85 10.92
CA LEU A 341 11.07 -6.89 11.64
C LEU A 341 10.84 -6.94 13.15
N PHE A 342 9.57 -6.94 13.58
CA PHE A 342 9.22 -6.96 15.01
C PHE A 342 7.88 -7.63 15.34
N LEU A 343 6.87 -7.53 14.48
CA LEU A 343 5.49 -7.84 14.87
C LEU A 343 5.28 -9.35 15.11
N ASP A 344 5.90 -10.23 14.30
CA ASP A 344 5.85 -11.68 14.51
C ASP A 344 6.43 -12.07 15.87
N ASN A 345 7.53 -11.44 16.28
CA ASN A 345 8.15 -11.71 17.58
C ASN A 345 7.26 -11.26 18.74
N LEU A 346 6.52 -10.16 18.59
CA LEU A 346 5.59 -9.67 19.60
C LEU A 346 4.34 -10.55 19.70
N LYS A 347 3.80 -11.00 18.55
CA LYS A 347 2.71 -11.98 18.46
C LYS A 347 3.10 -13.29 19.16
N ASP A 348 4.25 -13.86 18.80
CA ASP A 348 4.78 -15.09 19.40
C ASP A 348 4.99 -14.98 20.92
N GLU A 349 5.45 -13.81 21.39
CA GLU A 349 5.63 -13.55 22.82
C GLU A 349 4.28 -13.51 23.55
N LEU A 350 3.28 -12.82 22.99
CA LEU A 350 1.95 -12.74 23.56
C LEU A 350 1.27 -14.13 23.62
N GLU A 351 1.36 -14.93 22.56
CA GLU A 351 0.83 -16.30 22.56
C GLU A 351 1.44 -17.15 23.67
N LYS A 352 2.77 -17.12 23.84
CA LYS A 352 3.45 -17.83 24.94
C LYS A 352 3.00 -17.34 26.32
N ILE A 353 2.75 -16.04 26.48
CA ILE A 353 2.22 -15.50 27.74
C ILE A 353 0.81 -16.03 28.00
N LYS A 354 -0.06 -16.10 26.98
CA LYS A 354 -1.44 -16.61 27.11
C LYS A 354 -1.49 -18.07 27.55
N GLU A 355 -0.54 -18.90 27.12
CA GLU A 355 -0.41 -20.31 27.51
C GLU A 355 -0.06 -20.53 28.99
N ILE A 356 0.41 -19.50 29.71
CA ILE A 356 0.75 -19.60 31.13
C ILE A 356 -0.50 -19.93 31.96
N LYS A 357 -0.44 -21.08 32.65
CA LYS A 357 -1.53 -21.60 33.48
C LYS A 357 -1.73 -20.83 34.78
N VAL A 358 -0.66 -20.31 35.37
CA VAL A 358 -0.69 -19.59 36.65
C VAL A 358 -1.19 -18.16 36.44
N GLU A 359 -2.40 -17.87 36.89
CA GLU A 359 -3.09 -16.59 36.60
C GLU A 359 -2.30 -15.35 37.05
N LYS A 360 -1.77 -15.37 38.28
CA LYS A 360 -0.99 -14.24 38.82
C LYS A 360 0.23 -13.94 37.95
N THR A 361 0.99 -14.96 37.59
CA THR A 361 2.18 -14.84 36.73
C THR A 361 1.80 -14.36 35.33
N ARG A 362 0.72 -14.90 34.76
CA ARG A 362 0.23 -14.45 33.45
C ARG A 362 -0.18 -12.98 33.46
N LYS A 363 -0.96 -12.53 34.45
CA LYS A 363 -1.36 -11.12 34.57
C LYS A 363 -0.15 -10.19 34.68
N GLN A 364 0.85 -10.57 35.48
CA GLN A 364 2.11 -9.81 35.59
C GLN A 364 2.88 -9.74 34.27
N GLN A 365 2.95 -10.85 33.52
CA GLN A 365 3.64 -10.86 32.22
C GLN A 365 2.87 -10.11 31.13
N LEU A 366 1.53 -10.15 31.12
CA LEU A 366 0.71 -9.34 30.22
C LEU A 366 0.91 -7.84 30.48
N GLU A 367 0.96 -7.43 31.75
CA GLU A 367 1.23 -6.06 32.13
C GLU A 367 2.65 -5.61 31.71
N ALA A 368 3.66 -6.47 31.93
CA ALA A 368 5.02 -6.22 31.48
C ALA A 368 5.12 -6.15 29.94
N PHE A 369 4.39 -6.99 29.22
CA PHE A 369 4.30 -6.96 27.77
C PHE A 369 3.70 -5.64 27.27
N ARG A 370 2.58 -5.19 27.84
CA ARG A 370 1.98 -3.89 27.51
C ARG A 370 2.92 -2.71 27.80
N ASN A 371 3.63 -2.75 28.94
CA ASN A 371 4.67 -1.76 29.24
C ASN A 371 5.78 -1.77 28.20
N LYS A 372 6.25 -2.95 27.78
CA LYS A 372 7.23 -3.08 26.70
C LYS A 372 6.72 -2.46 25.41
N LEU A 373 5.47 -2.73 25.00
CA LEU A 373 4.89 -2.14 23.78
C LEU A 373 4.95 -0.61 23.81
N SER A 374 4.64 0.02 24.95
CA SER A 374 4.68 1.49 25.11
C SER A 374 6.08 2.12 25.03
N THR A 375 7.13 1.30 25.13
CA THR A 375 8.54 1.77 25.09
C THR A 375 9.15 1.69 23.70
N LEU A 376 8.52 0.97 22.76
CA LEU A 376 9.02 0.82 21.40
C LEU A 376 8.87 2.14 20.64
N THR A 377 9.80 2.44 19.76
CA THR A 377 9.76 3.66 18.94
C THR A 377 10.17 3.36 17.51
N PHE A 378 9.55 4.06 16.57
CA PHE A 378 9.59 3.74 15.15
C PHE A 378 9.93 4.99 14.35
N LEU A 379 10.86 4.88 13.42
CA LEU A 379 11.22 5.94 12.49
C LEU A 379 10.96 5.48 11.05
N ASP A 380 10.19 6.26 10.30
CA ASP A 380 10.14 6.20 8.85
C ASP A 380 10.79 7.45 8.22
N PRO A 381 12.03 7.34 7.71
CA PRO A 381 12.78 8.46 7.16
C PRO A 381 12.40 8.83 5.72
N ALA A 382 11.31 8.28 5.18
CA ALA A 382 10.71 8.68 3.91
C ALA A 382 9.21 8.34 3.95
N CYS A 383 8.51 8.92 4.94
CA CYS A 383 7.24 8.37 5.38
C CYS A 383 6.07 8.64 4.44
N GLY A 384 6.18 9.57 3.48
CA GLY A 384 5.06 9.97 2.63
C GLY A 384 3.84 10.31 3.48
N SER A 385 2.67 9.77 3.08
CA SER A 385 1.42 9.84 3.84
C SER A 385 1.38 9.09 5.18
N GLY A 386 2.49 8.52 5.65
CA GLY A 386 2.62 7.92 6.99
C GLY A 386 2.15 6.47 7.11
N ASN A 387 1.89 5.75 6.01
CA ASN A 387 1.22 4.45 6.06
C ASN A 387 1.94 3.41 6.93
N PHE A 388 3.28 3.35 6.90
CA PHE A 388 4.04 2.46 7.77
C PHE A 388 3.83 2.80 9.26
N LEU A 389 3.81 4.10 9.59
CA LEU A 389 3.60 4.58 10.96
C LEU A 389 2.19 4.24 11.44
N THR A 390 1.20 4.56 10.61
CA THR A 390 -0.23 4.31 10.84
C THR A 390 -0.52 2.82 11.05
N GLU A 391 -0.07 1.97 10.13
CA GLU A 391 -0.33 0.53 10.22
C GLU A 391 0.41 -0.11 11.40
N THR A 392 1.63 0.36 11.70
CA THR A 392 2.35 -0.12 12.87
C THR A 392 1.65 0.28 14.16
N TYR A 393 1.14 1.52 14.25
CA TYR A 393 0.35 1.97 15.39
C TYR A 393 -0.89 1.10 15.60
N ILE A 394 -1.68 0.89 14.56
CA ILE A 394 -2.87 0.02 14.59
C ILE A 394 -2.49 -1.40 15.04
N SER A 395 -1.44 -1.98 14.45
CA SER A 395 -0.96 -3.32 14.78
C SER A 395 -0.53 -3.46 16.25
N LEU A 396 0.16 -2.46 16.81
CA LEU A 396 0.56 -2.47 18.22
C LEU A 396 -0.64 -2.26 19.16
N ARG A 397 -1.58 -1.39 18.81
CA ARG A 397 -2.79 -1.16 19.61
C ARG A 397 -3.67 -2.40 19.66
N ARG A 398 -3.83 -3.11 18.54
CA ARG A 398 -4.55 -4.38 18.50
C ARG A 398 -3.87 -5.45 19.37
N LEU A 399 -2.55 -5.55 19.34
CA LEU A 399 -1.81 -6.43 20.25
C LEU A 399 -1.97 -6.04 21.72
N GLU A 400 -1.95 -4.75 22.05
CA GLU A 400 -2.21 -4.28 23.41
C GLU A 400 -3.65 -4.61 23.85
N ASN A 401 -4.64 -4.42 22.98
CA ASN A 401 -6.04 -4.76 23.24
C ASN A 401 -6.22 -6.28 23.43
N GLU A 402 -5.54 -7.10 22.64
CA GLU A 402 -5.54 -8.55 22.81
C GLU A 402 -4.91 -8.99 24.14
N ALA A 403 -3.82 -8.34 24.56
CA ALA A 403 -3.22 -8.55 25.87
C ALA A 403 -4.17 -8.12 27.01
N LEU A 404 -4.88 -7.01 26.83
CA LEU A 404 -5.88 -6.50 27.78
C LEU A 404 -7.06 -7.48 27.92
N ILE A 405 -7.60 -7.99 26.81
CA ILE A 405 -8.66 -9.03 26.81
C ILE A 405 -8.18 -10.27 27.57
N ALA A 406 -6.95 -10.72 27.32
CA ALA A 406 -6.37 -11.87 28.03
C ALA A 406 -6.18 -11.62 29.54
N GLN A 407 -5.95 -10.36 29.92
CA GLN A 407 -5.80 -9.93 31.32
C GLN A 407 -7.15 -9.86 32.04
N THR A 408 -8.20 -9.36 31.36
CA THR A 408 -9.54 -9.14 31.92
C THR A 408 -10.44 -10.38 31.87
N ARG A 409 -10.23 -11.26 30.88
CA ARG A 409 -11.11 -12.41 30.56
C ARG A 409 -12.59 -11.99 30.42
N GLY A 410 -12.86 -10.78 29.95
CA GLY A 410 -14.21 -10.25 29.78
C GLY A 410 -14.90 -9.84 31.09
N GLN A 411 -14.19 -9.75 32.22
CA GLN A 411 -14.71 -9.12 33.42
C GLN A 411 -14.49 -7.61 33.36
N THR A 412 -15.54 -6.84 33.67
CA THR A 412 -15.44 -5.37 33.83
C THR A 412 -14.43 -5.07 34.93
N MET A 413 -13.32 -4.42 34.57
CA MET A 413 -12.32 -4.02 35.54
C MET A 413 -12.77 -2.73 36.22
N ILE A 414 -12.94 -2.79 37.53
CA ILE A 414 -13.17 -1.62 38.38
C ILE A 414 -11.78 -1.08 38.73
N ASP A 415 -11.50 0.16 38.33
CA ASP A 415 -10.30 0.92 38.68
C ASP A 415 -8.99 0.46 37.99
N LEU A 416 -8.89 0.73 36.68
CA LEU A 416 -7.60 0.79 35.99
C LEU A 416 -7.23 2.27 35.83
N GLY A 417 -5.97 2.62 36.08
CA GLY A 417 -5.39 3.89 35.63
C GLY A 417 -5.37 3.98 34.09
N ASP A 418 -4.29 4.47 33.49
CA ASP A 418 -4.21 4.55 32.01
C ASP A 418 -4.33 3.17 31.34
N VAL A 419 -5.51 2.88 30.79
CA VAL A 419 -5.88 1.63 30.09
C VAL A 419 -5.13 1.48 28.77
N ILE A 420 -4.81 2.60 28.11
CA ILE A 420 -4.08 2.65 26.85
C ILE A 420 -2.66 3.11 27.14
N LYS A 421 -1.65 2.33 26.76
CA LYS A 421 -0.23 2.68 26.97
C LYS A 421 0.50 2.98 25.67
N VAL A 422 0.14 2.31 24.58
CA VAL A 422 0.69 2.62 23.26
C VAL A 422 0.09 3.93 22.78
N SER A 423 0.95 4.85 22.35
CA SER A 423 0.60 6.20 21.93
C SER A 423 1.23 6.54 20.58
N ILE A 424 0.55 7.38 19.79
CA ILE A 424 1.11 7.94 18.55
C ILE A 424 2.43 8.71 18.76
N GLY A 425 2.75 9.12 20.01
CA GLY A 425 4.03 9.72 20.38
C GLY A 425 5.26 8.79 20.20
N GLN A 426 5.05 7.51 19.91
CA GLN A 426 6.11 6.52 19.63
C GLN A 426 6.56 6.51 18.15
N PHE A 427 5.86 7.23 17.27
CA PHE A 427 6.00 7.15 15.81
C PHE A 427 6.60 8.44 15.26
N TYR A 428 7.69 8.31 14.51
CA TYR A 428 8.50 9.40 13.98
C TYR A 428 8.61 9.29 12.47
N GLY A 429 8.51 10.40 11.77
CA GLY A 429 8.52 10.45 10.31
C GLY A 429 9.34 11.61 9.77
N ILE A 430 9.95 11.42 8.60
CA ILE A 430 10.57 12.51 7.84
C ILE A 430 10.02 12.46 6.42
N GLU A 431 9.48 13.58 5.95
CA GLU A 431 8.94 13.71 4.61
C GLU A 431 9.26 15.09 4.04
N ILE A 432 9.69 15.15 2.77
CA ILE A 432 10.10 16.40 2.11
C ILE A 432 8.89 17.22 1.64
N ASN A 433 7.76 16.56 1.39
CA ASN A 433 6.51 17.17 0.98
C ASN A 433 5.64 17.56 2.20
N ASP A 434 5.43 18.86 2.38
CA ASP A 434 4.67 19.41 3.51
C ASP A 434 3.22 18.93 3.60
N PHE A 435 2.59 18.72 2.45
CA PHE A 435 1.27 18.16 2.35
C PHE A 435 1.22 16.71 2.86
N ALA A 436 2.12 15.84 2.40
CA ALA A 436 2.21 14.45 2.85
C ALA A 436 2.49 14.36 4.37
N VAL A 437 3.30 15.27 4.93
CA VAL A 437 3.49 15.42 6.39
C VAL A 437 2.16 15.68 7.11
N THR A 438 1.33 16.57 6.56
CA THR A 438 0.03 16.95 7.14
C THR A 438 -0.97 15.79 7.06
N VAL A 439 -0.96 15.06 5.94
CA VAL A 439 -1.76 13.84 5.74
C VAL A 439 -1.37 12.75 6.73
N ALA A 440 -0.07 12.51 6.90
CA ALA A 440 0.45 11.50 7.81
C ALA A 440 0.05 11.76 9.27
N LYS A 441 0.11 13.02 9.73
CA LYS A 441 -0.37 13.42 11.06
C LYS A 441 -1.87 13.11 11.23
N THR A 442 -2.66 13.43 10.21
CA THR A 442 -4.11 13.21 10.23
C THR A 442 -4.47 11.73 10.25
N ALA A 443 -3.79 10.91 9.44
CA ALA A 443 -3.98 9.46 9.43
C ALA A 443 -3.68 8.83 10.80
N LEU A 444 -2.65 9.30 11.51
CA LEU A 444 -2.34 8.85 12.87
C LEU A 444 -3.43 9.24 13.88
N TRP A 445 -3.97 10.46 13.84
CA TRP A 445 -5.06 10.86 14.74
C TRP A 445 -6.35 10.08 14.48
N ILE A 446 -6.71 9.86 13.21
CA ILE A 446 -7.85 9.04 12.84
C ILE A 446 -7.66 7.61 13.37
N SER A 447 -6.45 7.06 13.24
CA SER A 447 -6.12 5.74 13.79
C SER A 447 -6.21 5.71 15.32
N GLU A 448 -5.75 6.77 16.00
CA GLU A 448 -5.82 6.88 17.46
C GLU A 448 -7.26 6.86 17.94
N SER A 449 -8.14 7.62 17.28
CA SER A 449 -9.59 7.64 17.53
C SER A 449 -10.22 6.25 17.35
N GLN A 450 -9.97 5.60 16.20
CA GLN A 450 -10.52 4.26 15.92
C GLN A 450 -10.05 3.22 16.96
N MET A 451 -8.76 3.20 17.29
CA MET A 451 -8.21 2.26 18.26
C MET A 451 -8.68 2.56 19.70
N MET A 452 -8.97 3.82 20.02
CA MET A 452 -9.57 4.18 21.30
C MET A 452 -10.98 3.60 21.39
N LYS A 453 -11.82 3.79 20.36
CA LYS A 453 -13.17 3.21 20.30
C LYS A 453 -13.18 1.68 20.41
N GLU A 454 -12.28 0.99 19.70
CA GLU A 454 -12.11 -0.47 19.85
C GLU A 454 -11.79 -0.86 21.32
N THR A 455 -11.07 0.00 22.05
CA THR A 455 -10.73 -0.25 23.46
C THR A 455 -11.90 0.02 24.38
N GLU A 456 -12.67 1.08 24.15
CA GLU A 456 -13.89 1.41 24.89
C GLU A 456 -14.87 0.23 24.89
N GLU A 457 -15.05 -0.41 23.72
CA GLU A 457 -15.89 -1.60 23.57
C GLU A 457 -15.38 -2.78 24.41
N ILE A 458 -14.06 -2.95 24.52
CA ILE A 458 -13.43 -4.01 25.33
C ILE A 458 -13.62 -3.75 26.83
N VAL A 459 -13.41 -2.51 27.30
CA VAL A 459 -13.49 -2.19 28.73
C VAL A 459 -14.87 -1.75 29.21
N ASN A 460 -15.81 -1.52 28.29
CA ASN A 460 -17.14 -0.97 28.55
C ASN A 460 -17.08 0.35 29.34
N GLN A 461 -16.15 1.22 28.97
CA GLN A 461 -15.96 2.55 29.57
C GLN A 461 -15.74 3.56 28.45
N GLN A 462 -16.33 4.75 28.61
CA GLN A 462 -16.09 5.87 27.70
C GLN A 462 -14.74 6.51 28.04
N LEU A 463 -13.91 6.71 27.02
CA LEU A 463 -12.60 7.34 27.11
C LEU A 463 -12.67 8.72 26.45
N GLU A 464 -12.02 9.71 27.07
CA GLU A 464 -11.94 11.05 26.49
C GLU A 464 -10.82 11.09 25.45
N PHE A 465 -11.20 11.21 24.17
CA PHE A 465 -10.25 11.34 23.06
C PHE A 465 -9.63 12.74 22.97
N PHE A 466 -10.42 13.78 23.23
CA PHE A 466 -9.97 15.16 23.18
C PHE A 466 -9.49 15.67 24.55
N PRO A 467 -8.52 16.59 24.56
CA PRO A 467 -7.83 17.19 23.41
C PRO A 467 -6.76 16.28 22.81
N LEU A 468 -6.49 16.42 21.50
CA LEU A 468 -5.35 15.74 20.89
C LEU A 468 -4.08 16.23 21.58
N LYS A 469 -3.25 15.28 22.02
CA LYS A 469 -1.91 15.59 22.50
C LYS A 469 -1.06 15.97 21.29
N SER A 470 -0.33 17.08 21.37
CA SER A 470 0.55 17.50 20.28
C SER A 470 1.74 16.55 20.18
N TYR A 471 1.82 15.81 19.08
CA TYR A 471 2.98 14.98 18.74
C TYR A 471 3.58 15.50 17.44
N ALA A 472 4.63 16.32 17.56
CA ALA A 472 5.36 16.90 16.45
C ALA A 472 6.44 15.95 15.90
N ASN A 473 6.13 14.65 15.80
CA ASN A 473 7.14 13.64 15.48
C ASN A 473 7.32 13.40 13.98
N ILE A 474 6.44 13.98 13.14
CA ILE A 474 6.57 13.97 11.68
C ILE A 474 7.12 15.32 11.24
N VAL A 475 8.34 15.29 10.71
CA VAL A 475 9.15 16.47 10.37
C VAL A 475 9.14 16.68 8.86
N GLU A 476 8.81 17.92 8.46
CA GLU A 476 8.97 18.39 7.08
C GLU A 476 10.46 18.64 6.80
N GLY A 477 11.05 17.87 5.88
CA GLY A 477 12.44 18.05 5.49
C GLY A 477 13.02 16.95 4.62
N ASN A 478 14.16 17.24 3.99
CA ASN A 478 14.90 16.23 3.24
C ASN A 478 15.66 15.32 4.22
N ALA A 479 15.21 14.06 4.34
CA ALA A 479 15.79 13.05 5.21
C ALA A 479 17.26 12.77 4.97
N LEU A 480 17.83 13.06 3.79
CA LEU A 480 19.26 12.90 3.53
C LEU A 480 20.08 14.10 4.04
N ARG A 481 19.47 15.25 4.27
CA ARG A 481 20.17 16.48 4.71
C ARG A 481 20.05 16.77 6.21
N ILE A 482 18.94 16.40 6.84
CA ILE A 482 18.75 16.62 8.28
C ILE A 482 19.48 15.56 9.12
N ASP A 483 19.93 15.88 10.32
CA ASP A 483 20.41 14.87 11.26
C ASP A 483 19.20 14.13 11.86
N TRP A 484 19.16 12.80 11.74
CA TRP A 484 18.05 12.03 12.30
C TRP A 484 18.01 12.10 13.83
N ASN A 485 19.11 12.47 14.51
CA ASN A 485 19.12 12.72 15.94
C ASN A 485 18.29 13.94 16.36
N ASP A 486 18.07 14.90 15.46
CA ASP A 486 17.20 16.05 15.72
C ASP A 486 15.72 15.65 15.73
N VAL A 487 15.37 14.52 15.10
CA VAL A 487 14.02 13.95 15.07
C VAL A 487 13.80 13.00 16.23
N ILE A 488 14.70 12.02 16.37
CA ILE A 488 14.71 11.08 17.48
C ILE A 488 16.15 10.68 17.79
N SER A 489 16.52 10.67 19.07
CA SER A 489 17.83 10.15 19.48
C SER A 489 17.92 8.65 19.17
N LYS A 490 19.03 8.22 18.55
CA LYS A 490 19.28 6.79 18.29
C LYS A 490 19.21 5.91 19.55
N GLN A 491 19.41 6.48 20.74
CA GLN A 491 19.37 5.72 22.00
C GLN A 491 17.96 5.45 22.51
N LYS A 492 16.98 6.16 21.95
CA LYS A 492 15.56 5.93 22.21
C LYS A 492 14.90 5.12 21.11
N LEU A 493 15.52 5.03 19.92
CA LEU A 493 14.93 4.39 18.74
C LEU A 493 14.98 2.86 18.84
N SER A 494 13.90 2.19 18.46
CA SER A 494 13.86 0.72 18.37
C SER A 494 13.99 0.21 16.94
N TYR A 495 13.22 0.80 16.00
CA TYR A 495 13.12 0.31 14.63
C TYR A 495 13.13 1.43 13.60
N ILE A 496 13.74 1.15 12.45
CA ILE A 496 13.62 1.98 11.24
C ILE A 496 12.92 1.15 10.17
N MET A 497 11.90 1.70 9.55
CA MET A 497 11.15 1.03 8.48
C MET A 497 10.71 2.05 7.43
N GLY A 498 10.51 1.63 6.19
CA GLY A 498 9.95 2.53 5.18
C GLY A 498 10.18 2.08 3.75
N ASN A 499 9.67 2.90 2.82
CA ASN A 499 9.80 2.71 1.38
C ASN A 499 10.41 3.97 0.74
N PRO A 500 11.74 4.17 0.82
CA PRO A 500 12.36 5.38 0.29
C PRO A 500 12.33 5.42 -1.26
N PRO A 501 12.46 6.60 -1.89
CA PRO A 501 12.23 6.77 -3.32
C PRO A 501 13.27 6.04 -4.21
N PHE A 502 12.79 5.41 -5.29
CA PHE A 502 13.61 4.72 -6.28
C PHE A 502 13.90 5.60 -7.48
N VAL A 503 15.16 6.00 -7.67
CA VAL A 503 15.56 6.80 -8.83
C VAL A 503 16.89 6.29 -9.34
N GLY A 504 16.85 5.58 -10.46
CA GLY A 504 18.04 5.03 -11.09
C GLY A 504 19.07 6.11 -11.41
N ALA A 505 20.35 5.75 -11.34
CA ALA A 505 21.49 6.67 -11.43
C ALA A 505 21.45 7.66 -12.61
N ARG A 506 20.90 7.25 -13.75
CA ARG A 506 20.81 8.07 -14.96
C ARG A 506 19.59 9.01 -14.99
N LEU A 507 18.58 8.73 -14.17
CA LEU A 507 17.33 9.50 -14.07
C LEU A 507 17.38 10.57 -12.97
N MET A 508 18.31 10.45 -12.01
CA MET A 508 18.45 11.41 -10.92
C MET A 508 18.66 12.85 -11.42
N ASN A 509 17.92 13.77 -10.81
CA ASN A 509 18.08 15.21 -11.02
C ASN A 509 19.37 15.74 -10.35
N LYS A 510 19.64 17.04 -10.50
CA LYS A 510 20.87 17.65 -9.97
C LYS A 510 20.93 17.59 -8.44
N HIS A 511 19.83 17.91 -7.75
CA HIS A 511 19.77 17.92 -6.29
C HIS A 511 19.92 16.52 -5.68
N GLN A 512 19.29 15.51 -6.26
CA GLN A 512 19.45 14.11 -5.85
C GLN A 512 20.91 13.64 -6.01
N LYS A 513 21.60 14.08 -7.06
CA LYS A 513 23.05 13.78 -7.24
C LYS A 513 23.92 14.47 -6.19
N GLU A 514 23.58 15.70 -5.80
CA GLU A 514 24.23 16.40 -4.69
C GLU A 514 24.02 15.65 -3.36
N ASP A 515 22.81 15.14 -3.12
CA ASP A 515 22.49 14.34 -1.93
C ASP A 515 23.25 13.01 -1.91
N VAL A 516 23.38 12.31 -3.04
CA VAL A 516 24.22 11.10 -3.13
C VAL A 516 25.69 11.44 -2.79
N LEU A 517 26.21 12.54 -3.32
CA LEU A 517 27.58 12.97 -3.04
C LEU A 517 27.79 13.31 -1.56
N SER A 518 26.82 13.94 -0.90
CA SER A 518 26.94 14.31 0.52
C SER A 518 26.88 13.09 1.44
N ILE A 519 26.01 12.12 1.16
CA ILE A 519 25.83 10.91 1.97
C ILE A 519 27.04 9.96 1.88
N PHE A 520 27.55 9.73 0.67
CA PHE A 520 28.62 8.75 0.46
C PHE A 520 30.02 9.37 0.54
N GLY A 521 30.15 10.67 0.25
CA GLY A 521 31.43 11.36 0.17
C GLY A 521 32.28 10.97 -1.05
N ASN A 522 33.35 11.74 -1.29
CA ASN A 522 34.20 11.59 -2.47
C ASN A 522 35.07 10.32 -2.47
N SER A 523 35.27 9.68 -1.32
CA SER A 523 36.09 8.47 -1.18
C SER A 523 35.34 7.19 -1.56
N TRP A 524 34.01 7.26 -1.68
CA TRP A 524 33.19 6.11 -2.05
C TRP A 524 33.24 5.85 -3.55
N LYS A 525 33.56 4.62 -3.93
CA LYS A 525 33.77 4.27 -5.34
C LYS A 525 32.44 4.12 -6.07
N ASN A 526 32.38 4.61 -7.31
CA ASN A 526 31.28 4.40 -8.26
C ASN A 526 29.89 4.81 -7.77
N ILE A 527 29.78 5.81 -6.88
CA ILE A 527 28.49 6.33 -6.38
C ILE A 527 27.55 6.79 -7.51
N GLY A 528 28.10 7.26 -8.63
CA GLY A 528 27.33 7.68 -9.80
C GLY A 528 26.61 6.56 -10.56
N ASN A 529 26.73 5.31 -10.09
CA ASN A 529 26.01 4.14 -10.59
C ASN A 529 24.99 3.58 -9.58
N LEU A 530 24.94 4.11 -8.34
CA LEU A 530 23.98 3.67 -7.33
C LEU A 530 22.60 4.28 -7.57
N ASP A 531 21.55 3.53 -7.25
CA ASP A 531 20.18 4.05 -7.17
C ASP A 531 20.05 4.98 -5.96
N TYR A 532 19.22 6.01 -6.07
CA TYR A 532 18.99 7.00 -5.02
C TYR A 532 18.58 6.39 -3.67
N VAL A 533 17.82 5.29 -3.68
CA VAL A 533 17.42 4.57 -2.45
C VAL A 533 18.62 4.09 -1.62
N SER A 534 19.79 3.90 -2.25
CA SER A 534 21.03 3.48 -1.58
C SER A 534 21.48 4.47 -0.50
N CYS A 535 21.12 5.75 -0.63
CA CYS A 535 21.44 6.78 0.36
C CYS A 535 20.83 6.47 1.73
N TRP A 536 19.60 5.93 1.78
CA TRP A 536 18.95 5.57 3.04
C TRP A 536 19.62 4.37 3.72
N TYR A 537 20.14 3.40 2.96
CA TYR A 537 20.92 2.30 3.54
C TYR A 537 22.20 2.79 4.20
N LYS A 538 22.93 3.68 3.52
CA LYS A 538 24.15 4.27 4.06
C LYS A 538 23.85 5.11 5.30
N LYS A 539 22.86 6.00 5.23
CA LYS A 539 22.48 6.87 6.33
C LYS A 539 21.95 6.10 7.53
N ALA A 540 21.11 5.09 7.32
CA ALA A 540 20.66 4.20 8.38
C ALA A 540 21.83 3.44 9.01
N THR A 541 22.76 2.92 8.21
CA THR A 541 23.97 2.24 8.73
C THR A 541 24.78 3.13 9.65
N ASP A 542 25.03 4.38 9.25
CA ASP A 542 25.77 5.35 10.08
C ASP A 542 25.02 5.69 11.37
N TYR A 543 23.70 5.84 11.25
CA TYR A 543 22.85 6.23 12.36
C TYR A 543 22.71 5.13 13.43
N ILE A 544 22.67 3.85 13.03
CA ILE A 544 22.48 2.72 13.96
C ILE A 544 23.78 2.22 14.61
N GLU A 545 24.93 2.82 14.31
CA GLU A 545 26.21 2.44 14.91
C GLU A 545 26.15 2.45 16.45
N ASP A 546 26.67 1.39 17.06
CA ASP A 546 26.65 1.12 18.51
C ASP A 546 25.25 1.06 19.15
N THR A 547 24.24 0.62 18.39
CA THR A 547 22.86 0.46 18.90
C THR A 547 22.31 -0.94 18.68
N SER A 548 21.14 -1.22 19.28
CA SER A 548 20.33 -2.41 19.01
C SER A 548 19.24 -2.19 17.95
N ILE A 549 19.26 -1.06 17.25
CA ILE A 549 18.24 -0.70 16.26
C ILE A 549 18.24 -1.73 15.12
N ARG A 550 17.05 -2.12 14.68
CA ARG A 550 16.86 -2.96 13.49
C ARG A 550 16.16 -2.17 12.39
N VAL A 551 16.59 -2.39 11.16
CA VAL A 551 16.13 -1.62 10.00
C VAL A 551 15.50 -2.56 8.98
N ALA A 552 14.41 -2.17 8.33
CA ALA A 552 13.94 -2.84 7.12
C ALA A 552 13.43 -1.84 6.09
N LEU A 553 14.01 -1.88 4.88
CA LEU A 553 13.66 -0.95 3.81
C LEU A 553 13.19 -1.70 2.56
N VAL A 554 12.16 -1.15 1.92
CA VAL A 554 11.75 -1.53 0.57
C VAL A 554 12.69 -0.87 -0.43
N SER A 555 13.06 -1.56 -1.51
CA SER A 555 13.96 -1.02 -2.53
C SER A 555 13.76 -1.68 -3.89
N THR A 556 14.20 -1.02 -4.97
CA THR A 556 14.42 -1.69 -6.25
C THR A 556 15.37 -2.88 -6.06
N ASN A 557 15.04 -4.02 -6.69
CA ASN A 557 15.88 -5.21 -6.62
C ASN A 557 17.31 -5.01 -7.18
N SER A 558 17.53 -3.94 -7.95
CA SER A 558 18.82 -3.59 -8.52
C SER A 558 19.91 -3.29 -7.47
N ILE A 559 19.55 -2.92 -6.24
CA ILE A 559 20.56 -2.73 -5.17
C ILE A 559 21.21 -4.05 -4.72
N CYS A 560 20.55 -5.18 -4.99
CA CYS A 560 21.02 -6.54 -4.68
C CYS A 560 21.49 -7.29 -5.95
N GLN A 561 21.70 -6.57 -7.06
CA GLN A 561 22.10 -7.15 -8.34
C GLN A 561 23.25 -6.38 -9.00
N GLY A 562 24.01 -7.05 -9.86
CA GLY A 562 25.03 -6.43 -10.70
C GLY A 562 26.08 -5.63 -9.93
N GLU A 563 26.42 -4.44 -10.45
CA GLU A 563 27.49 -3.59 -9.90
C GLU A 563 27.12 -2.96 -8.55
N SER A 564 25.82 -2.72 -8.30
CA SER A 564 25.33 -2.09 -7.07
C SER A 564 25.74 -2.86 -5.82
N VAL A 565 25.81 -4.19 -5.90
CA VAL A 565 26.14 -5.05 -4.75
C VAL A 565 27.52 -4.76 -4.18
N ILE A 566 28.50 -4.59 -5.06
CA ILE A 566 29.87 -4.28 -4.65
C ILE A 566 29.96 -2.84 -4.17
N ASN A 567 29.31 -1.92 -4.89
CA ASN A 567 29.43 -0.49 -4.62
C ASN A 567 28.70 -0.09 -3.32
N LEU A 568 27.58 -0.75 -2.97
CA LEU A 568 26.83 -0.48 -1.75
C LEU A 568 27.21 -1.43 -0.61
N TRP A 569 26.91 -2.72 -0.77
CA TRP A 569 26.92 -3.66 0.35
C TRP A 569 28.31 -4.05 0.82
N LYS A 570 29.31 -4.16 -0.06
CA LYS A 570 30.67 -4.54 0.38
C LYS A 570 31.24 -3.57 1.42
N PRO A 571 31.15 -2.24 1.25
CA PRO A 571 31.47 -1.29 2.32
C PRO A 571 30.57 -1.41 3.57
N LEU A 572 29.24 -1.55 3.42
CA LEU A 572 28.34 -1.63 4.58
C LEU A 572 28.61 -2.87 5.44
N PHE A 573 28.84 -4.03 4.82
CA PHE A 573 29.22 -5.25 5.53
C PHE A 573 30.55 -5.09 6.27
N LYS A 574 31.50 -4.29 5.74
CA LYS A 574 32.75 -3.96 6.46
C LYS A 574 32.51 -3.07 7.68
N GLN A 575 31.41 -2.32 7.72
CA GLN A 575 30.98 -1.53 8.87
C GLN A 575 30.21 -2.37 9.91
N GLY A 576 30.12 -3.69 9.72
CA GLY A 576 29.47 -4.61 10.67
C GLY A 576 28.01 -4.93 10.35
N ILE A 577 27.46 -4.38 9.25
CA ILE A 577 26.10 -4.69 8.82
C ILE A 577 25.98 -6.15 8.43
N HIS A 578 24.89 -6.77 8.86
CA HIS A 578 24.41 -8.05 8.36
C HIS A 578 22.92 -7.98 8.04
N ILE A 579 22.49 -8.80 7.09
CA ILE A 579 21.08 -8.95 6.74
C ILE A 579 20.44 -9.95 7.71
N ASP A 580 19.34 -9.54 8.34
CA ASP A 580 18.54 -10.29 9.31
C ASP A 580 17.45 -11.12 8.62
N PHE A 581 16.76 -10.53 7.64
CA PHE A 581 15.78 -11.19 6.79
C PHE A 581 15.70 -10.48 5.43
N ALA A 582 15.13 -11.14 4.43
CA ALA A 582 14.89 -10.50 3.14
C ALA A 582 13.69 -11.06 2.40
N HIS A 583 12.92 -10.20 1.73
CA HIS A 583 12.06 -10.62 0.62
C HIS A 583 12.83 -10.47 -0.68
N THR A 584 13.00 -11.60 -1.37
CA THR A 584 13.56 -11.64 -2.74
C THR A 584 12.60 -11.01 -3.74
N THR A 585 13.02 -10.85 -5.00
CA THR A 585 12.29 -10.06 -6.00
C THR A 585 10.81 -10.44 -6.11
N PHE A 586 9.94 -9.45 -5.88
CA PHE A 586 8.51 -9.50 -6.15
C PHE A 586 8.06 -8.26 -6.90
N ILE A 587 6.91 -8.33 -7.57
CA ILE A 587 6.31 -7.17 -8.22
C ILE A 587 5.62 -6.36 -7.12
N TRP A 588 6.00 -5.09 -7.01
CA TRP A 588 5.31 -4.16 -6.15
C TRP A 588 4.01 -3.72 -6.82
N ASP A 589 2.93 -4.47 -6.59
CA ASP A 589 1.59 -4.05 -7.01
C ASP A 589 1.16 -2.87 -6.12
N SER A 590 1.24 -1.65 -6.68
CA SER A 590 0.32 -0.57 -6.28
C SER A 590 -0.96 -0.80 -7.08
N GLU A 591 -2.14 -0.84 -6.44
CA GLU A 591 -3.42 -1.22 -7.08
C GLU A 591 -3.98 -0.18 -8.09
N ALA A 592 -3.10 0.59 -8.75
CA ALA A 592 -3.46 1.53 -9.81
C ALA A 592 -3.78 0.84 -11.15
N GLN A 593 -4.63 1.50 -11.94
CA GLN A 593 -5.01 1.07 -13.30
C GLN A 593 -3.86 1.07 -14.32
N GLN A 594 -2.74 1.76 -14.05
CA GLN A 594 -1.54 1.76 -14.90
C GLN A 594 -0.36 1.09 -14.19
N LYS A 595 -0.13 -0.19 -14.49
CA LYS A 595 0.92 -1.02 -13.89
C LYS A 595 2.30 -0.66 -14.43
N ALA A 596 3.01 0.25 -13.77
CA ALA A 596 4.47 0.23 -13.81
C ALA A 596 4.93 -0.97 -12.96
N HIS A 597 5.30 -2.08 -13.59
CA HIS A 597 5.83 -3.26 -12.89
C HIS A 597 7.23 -2.97 -12.34
N VAL A 598 7.32 -2.35 -11.17
CA VAL A 598 8.59 -2.19 -10.46
C VAL A 598 8.86 -3.46 -9.66
N HIS A 599 10.03 -4.06 -9.88
CA HIS A 599 10.49 -5.21 -9.14
C HIS A 599 11.21 -4.74 -7.87
N CYS A 600 10.67 -5.12 -6.71
CA CYS A 600 11.17 -4.71 -5.41
C CYS A 600 11.75 -5.88 -4.62
N VAL A 601 12.55 -5.53 -3.62
CA VAL A 601 13.02 -6.38 -2.54
C VAL A 601 12.73 -5.67 -1.22
N ILE A 602 12.68 -6.44 -0.13
CA ILE A 602 12.70 -5.89 1.23
C ILE A 602 13.94 -6.44 1.90
N VAL A 603 14.76 -5.57 2.50
CA VAL A 603 15.99 -5.99 3.18
C VAL A 603 15.92 -5.52 4.62
N GLY A 604 15.82 -6.49 5.54
CA GLY A 604 15.98 -6.29 6.97
C GLY A 604 17.44 -6.43 7.36
N PHE A 605 18.04 -5.43 7.99
CA PHE A 605 19.46 -5.43 8.36
C PHE A 605 19.72 -4.69 9.67
N SER A 606 20.84 -5.02 10.30
CA SER A 606 21.30 -4.37 11.53
C SER A 606 22.80 -4.59 11.77
N ILE A 607 23.34 -3.91 12.78
CA ILE A 607 24.65 -4.21 13.39
C ILE A 607 24.46 -5.06 14.65
N ALA A 608 23.26 -5.01 15.25
CA ALA A 608 22.90 -5.70 16.47
C ALA A 608 23.05 -7.23 16.34
N THR A 609 23.82 -7.85 17.23
CA THR A 609 23.99 -9.31 17.21
C THR A 609 22.64 -10.04 17.28
N SER A 610 22.40 -10.96 16.35
CA SER A 610 21.25 -11.85 16.34
C SER A 610 21.71 -13.31 16.41
N PHE A 611 21.08 -14.09 17.29
CA PHE A 611 21.28 -15.55 17.38
C PHE A 611 20.12 -16.33 16.75
N LYS A 612 19.14 -15.63 16.16
CA LYS A 612 18.01 -16.26 15.48
C LYS A 612 18.42 -16.70 14.07
N ASP A 613 17.78 -17.75 13.59
CA ASP A 613 17.84 -18.09 12.17
C ASP A 613 17.36 -16.90 11.34
N LYS A 614 18.06 -16.62 10.24
CA LYS A 614 17.66 -15.60 9.28
C LYS A 614 16.60 -16.16 8.35
N ILE A 615 15.75 -15.30 7.79
CA ILE A 615 14.65 -15.76 6.93
C ILE A 615 14.72 -15.10 5.56
N ILE A 616 14.68 -15.92 4.50
CA ILE A 616 14.50 -15.47 3.13
C ILE A 616 13.08 -15.79 2.69
N TYR A 617 12.33 -14.78 2.28
CA TYR A 617 11.00 -14.88 1.71
C TYR A 617 11.07 -14.81 0.18
N SER A 618 10.37 -15.71 -0.49
CA SER A 618 10.29 -15.83 -1.95
C SER A 618 8.86 -16.16 -2.34
N LEU A 619 8.16 -15.20 -2.96
CA LEU A 619 6.76 -15.32 -3.35
C LEU A 619 5.91 -15.78 -2.14
N ASP A 620 5.46 -17.05 -2.15
CA ASP A 620 4.57 -17.63 -1.14
C ASP A 620 5.32 -18.55 -0.15
N ARG A 621 6.65 -18.54 -0.13
CA ARG A 621 7.46 -19.44 0.72
C ARG A 621 8.50 -18.65 1.51
N TYR A 622 8.87 -19.20 2.66
CA TYR A 622 10.02 -18.73 3.41
C TYR A 622 11.00 -19.88 3.67
N GLN A 623 12.27 -19.52 3.82
CA GLN A 623 13.35 -20.44 4.15
C GLN A 623 14.14 -19.87 5.33
N LYS A 624 14.32 -20.69 6.37
CA LYS A 624 15.28 -20.40 7.44
C LYS A 624 16.68 -20.72 6.96
N VAL A 625 17.60 -19.78 7.13
CA VAL A 625 18.97 -19.85 6.60
C VAL A 625 19.98 -19.37 7.63
N LYS A 626 21.21 -19.84 7.51
CA LYS A 626 22.30 -19.44 8.43
C LYS A 626 22.88 -18.06 8.10
N ASN A 627 22.92 -17.72 6.81
CA ASN A 627 23.38 -16.42 6.34
C ASN A 627 22.54 -15.94 5.16
N ILE A 628 22.38 -14.63 5.04
CA ILE A 628 21.85 -13.97 3.84
C ILE A 628 22.94 -13.05 3.35
N ASN A 629 23.45 -13.29 2.14
CA ASN A 629 24.46 -12.42 1.55
C ASN A 629 23.81 -11.23 0.82
N ALA A 630 24.63 -10.33 0.27
CA ALA A 630 24.17 -9.13 -0.41
C ALA A 630 23.41 -9.35 -1.74
N TYR A 631 23.28 -10.61 -2.19
CA TYR A 631 22.46 -11.04 -3.33
C TYR A 631 21.13 -11.69 -2.89
N LEU A 632 20.83 -11.64 -1.58
CA LEU A 632 19.63 -12.19 -0.95
C LEU A 632 19.48 -13.71 -1.11
N ILE A 633 20.60 -14.43 -1.03
CA ILE A 633 20.65 -15.90 -1.08
C ILE A 633 21.38 -16.48 0.13
N GLU A 634 21.13 -17.76 0.42
CA GLU A 634 21.87 -18.53 1.42
C GLU A 634 23.27 -18.88 0.90
N ALA A 635 24.24 -18.03 1.22
CA ALA A 635 25.65 -18.24 0.89
C ALA A 635 26.55 -17.40 1.80
N GLU A 636 27.85 -17.61 1.71
CA GLU A 636 28.84 -16.71 2.33
C GLU A 636 28.81 -15.32 1.69
N ASN A 637 29.36 -14.34 2.41
CA ASN A 637 29.46 -12.94 1.96
C ASN A 637 30.56 -12.76 0.91
N VAL A 638 30.35 -13.35 -0.26
CA VAL A 638 31.23 -13.25 -1.43
C VAL A 638 30.78 -12.07 -2.30
N PHE A 639 31.72 -11.33 -2.88
CA PHE A 639 31.45 -10.21 -3.78
C PHE A 639 32.11 -10.43 -5.13
N ILE A 640 31.30 -10.42 -6.21
CA ILE A 640 31.77 -10.66 -7.57
C ILE A 640 32.19 -9.34 -8.20
N GLU A 641 33.48 -9.01 -8.19
CA GLU A 641 33.97 -7.72 -8.69
C GLU A 641 33.94 -7.59 -10.22
N ASN A 642 33.76 -6.36 -10.72
CA ASN A 642 33.87 -6.04 -12.14
C ASN A 642 35.29 -6.35 -12.66
N ARG A 643 35.39 -7.05 -13.80
CA ARG A 643 36.65 -7.38 -14.46
C ARG A 643 36.62 -6.95 -15.91
N LYS A 644 37.71 -6.33 -16.37
CA LYS A 644 37.92 -6.02 -17.79
C LYS A 644 38.34 -7.22 -18.64
N LYS A 645 38.82 -8.30 -18.00
CA LYS A 645 39.30 -9.51 -18.66
C LYS A 645 38.66 -10.75 -18.04
N PRO A 646 38.36 -11.79 -18.84
CA PRO A 646 37.82 -13.05 -18.34
C PRO A 646 38.72 -13.69 -17.27
N ILE A 647 38.11 -14.44 -16.35
CA ILE A 647 38.83 -15.21 -15.33
C ILE A 647 39.45 -16.49 -15.88
N CYS A 648 38.92 -17.00 -16.98
CA CYS A 648 39.32 -18.23 -17.65
C CYS A 648 39.73 -17.96 -19.10
N ASN A 649 40.33 -18.94 -19.74
CA ASN A 649 40.79 -18.84 -21.12
C ASN A 649 39.61 -18.90 -22.11
N VAL A 650 38.96 -17.75 -22.31
CA VAL A 650 37.86 -17.56 -23.27
C VAL A 650 38.08 -16.26 -24.05
N ASN A 651 37.44 -16.15 -25.22
CA ASN A 651 37.51 -14.94 -26.03
C ASN A 651 36.94 -13.73 -25.28
N GLU A 652 37.54 -12.56 -25.50
CA GLU A 652 37.04 -11.31 -24.95
C GLU A 652 35.65 -10.98 -25.53
N MET A 653 34.72 -10.63 -24.66
CA MET A 653 33.41 -10.14 -25.06
C MET A 653 33.51 -8.65 -25.40
N LEU A 654 32.97 -8.26 -26.55
CA LEU A 654 32.90 -6.87 -26.97
C LEU A 654 31.50 -6.33 -26.75
N PHE A 655 31.42 -5.06 -26.33
CA PHE A 655 30.15 -4.34 -26.30
C PHE A 655 29.71 -3.99 -27.72
N GLY A 656 28.39 -4.04 -27.97
CA GLY A 656 27.81 -3.70 -29.26
C GLY A 656 28.07 -2.25 -29.68
N SER A 657 27.86 -1.94 -30.95
CA SER A 657 27.93 -0.55 -31.43
C SER A 657 26.78 0.27 -30.84
N MET A 658 27.09 1.34 -30.10
CA MET A 658 26.10 2.25 -29.50
C MET A 658 26.03 3.54 -30.31
N PRO A 659 24.98 3.76 -31.12
CA PRO A 659 24.95 4.84 -32.11
C PRO A 659 24.73 6.23 -31.49
N ASN A 660 24.05 6.38 -30.34
CA ASN A 660 23.78 7.70 -29.73
C ASN A 660 23.29 8.76 -30.73
N ASP A 661 22.33 8.38 -31.56
CA ASP A 661 21.92 9.09 -32.77
C ASP A 661 20.43 9.44 -32.78
N GLY A 662 19.70 9.20 -31.69
CA GLY A 662 18.25 9.36 -31.63
C GLY A 662 17.48 8.46 -32.60
N GLY A 663 18.11 7.42 -33.15
CA GLY A 663 17.53 6.57 -34.19
C GLY A 663 17.63 7.14 -35.60
N HIS A 664 18.23 8.31 -35.81
CA HIS A 664 18.33 8.93 -37.13
C HIS A 664 19.16 8.11 -38.14
N LEU A 665 20.22 7.43 -37.69
CA LEU A 665 21.04 6.55 -38.53
C LEU A 665 20.73 5.07 -38.28
N SER A 666 20.22 4.71 -37.10
CA SER A 666 20.10 3.31 -36.67
C SER A 666 18.69 2.72 -36.74
N SER A 667 17.68 3.49 -37.15
CA SER A 667 16.28 3.07 -37.16
C SER A 667 15.61 3.30 -38.51
N ILE A 668 16.09 2.60 -39.53
CA ILE A 668 15.59 2.70 -40.91
C ILE A 668 14.83 1.42 -41.25
N ASP A 669 13.61 1.57 -41.75
CA ASP A 669 12.81 0.44 -42.21
C ASP A 669 13.19 0.00 -43.63
N GLU A 670 12.82 -1.22 -44.00
CA GLU A 670 13.21 -1.82 -45.27
C GLU A 670 12.60 -1.10 -46.49
N LYS A 671 11.41 -0.49 -46.34
CA LYS A 671 10.75 0.26 -47.41
C LYS A 671 11.44 1.60 -47.61
N GLU A 672 11.72 2.33 -46.54
CA GLU A 672 12.47 3.59 -46.53
C GLU A 672 13.84 3.38 -47.19
N MET A 673 14.58 2.32 -46.80
CA MET A 673 15.84 1.97 -47.45
C MET A 673 15.66 1.72 -48.96
N ALA A 674 14.68 0.93 -49.36
CA ALA A 674 14.47 0.59 -50.78
C ALA A 674 14.13 1.83 -51.63
N GLU A 675 13.32 2.75 -51.10
CA GLU A 675 13.00 4.03 -51.75
C GLU A 675 14.23 4.91 -51.96
N ILE A 676 15.10 5.00 -50.94
CA ILE A 676 16.34 5.78 -51.04
C ILE A 676 17.32 5.17 -52.03
N ILE A 677 17.48 3.84 -52.04
CA ILE A 677 18.34 3.15 -53.01
C ILE A 677 17.81 3.32 -54.44
N ASN A 678 16.49 3.30 -54.64
CA ASN A 678 15.90 3.52 -55.97
C ASN A 678 16.16 4.94 -56.49
N LYS A 679 16.10 5.95 -55.59
CA LYS A 679 16.35 7.35 -55.94
C LYS A 679 17.83 7.69 -56.10
N TYR A 680 18.69 7.06 -55.29
CA TYR A 680 20.14 7.26 -55.27
C TYR A 680 20.84 5.89 -55.25
N PRO A 681 21.05 5.23 -56.39
CA PRO A 681 21.62 3.88 -56.45
C PRO A 681 22.99 3.74 -55.76
N GLU A 682 23.80 4.79 -55.80
CA GLU A 682 25.09 4.89 -55.13
C GLU A 682 25.01 4.85 -53.59
N SER A 683 23.84 5.13 -53.01
CA SER A 683 23.59 5.08 -51.56
C SER A 683 23.59 3.66 -50.99
N LYS A 684 23.47 2.63 -51.84
CA LYS A 684 23.38 1.22 -51.42
C LYS A 684 24.53 0.79 -50.50
N ILE A 685 25.74 1.32 -50.71
CA ILE A 685 26.91 0.99 -49.88
C ILE A 685 26.82 1.53 -48.45
N CYS A 686 25.96 2.51 -48.22
CA CYS A 686 25.76 3.15 -46.92
C CYS A 686 24.81 2.35 -46.02
N PHE A 687 24.02 1.41 -46.55
CA PHE A 687 23.05 0.67 -45.75
C PHE A 687 23.60 -0.68 -45.28
N LYS A 688 23.41 -0.98 -43.99
CA LYS A 688 23.67 -2.29 -43.40
C LYS A 688 22.54 -2.73 -42.50
N LYS A 689 22.35 -4.04 -42.37
CA LYS A 689 21.46 -4.58 -41.34
C LYS A 689 22.07 -4.27 -39.97
N ILE A 690 21.24 -3.77 -39.06
CA ILE A 690 21.60 -3.60 -37.65
C ILE A 690 20.75 -4.57 -36.84
N VAL A 691 21.41 -5.30 -35.94
CA VAL A 691 20.78 -6.32 -35.12
C VAL A 691 21.02 -5.96 -33.66
N GLY A 692 20.00 -5.40 -33.01
CA GLY A 692 19.94 -5.23 -31.57
C GLY A 692 19.28 -6.43 -30.89
N ALA A 693 19.03 -6.32 -29.59
CA ALA A 693 18.39 -7.40 -28.83
C ALA A 693 16.97 -7.71 -29.34
N ASP A 694 16.14 -6.70 -29.60
CA ASP A 694 14.77 -6.88 -30.09
C ASP A 694 14.76 -7.52 -31.49
N GLU A 695 15.64 -7.07 -32.40
CA GLU A 695 15.76 -7.69 -33.73
C GLU A 695 16.19 -9.15 -33.67
N PHE A 696 17.21 -9.45 -32.86
CA PHE A 696 17.74 -10.80 -32.73
C PHE A 696 16.72 -11.77 -32.11
N ILE A 697 16.09 -11.36 -30.99
CA ILE A 697 15.17 -12.22 -30.24
C ILE A 697 13.86 -12.44 -31.01
N ASN A 698 13.33 -11.39 -31.64
CA ASN A 698 12.01 -11.44 -32.29
C ASN A 698 12.07 -11.63 -33.81
N GLY A 699 13.25 -11.87 -34.38
CA GLY A 699 13.44 -12.08 -35.82
C GLY A 699 13.05 -10.87 -36.67
N LYS A 700 13.13 -9.65 -36.12
CA LYS A 700 12.78 -8.41 -36.83
C LYS A 700 13.95 -7.96 -37.70
N THR A 701 13.66 -7.27 -38.79
CA THR A 701 14.67 -6.65 -39.65
C THR A 701 14.71 -5.15 -39.40
N ARG A 702 15.91 -4.61 -39.16
CA ARG A 702 16.17 -3.18 -39.07
C ARG A 702 17.45 -2.84 -39.83
N TRP A 703 17.46 -1.66 -40.45
CA TRP A 703 18.60 -1.17 -41.22
C TRP A 703 19.19 0.08 -40.57
N CYS A 704 20.47 0.31 -40.85
CA CYS A 704 21.18 1.52 -40.46
C CYS A 704 21.99 2.11 -41.62
N LEU A 705 22.27 3.40 -41.53
CA LEU A 705 23.29 4.08 -42.31
C LEU A 705 24.66 3.84 -41.65
N TRP A 706 25.42 2.88 -42.17
CA TRP A 706 26.78 2.59 -41.73
C TRP A 706 27.80 3.41 -42.52
N LEU A 707 28.11 4.61 -42.02
CA LEU A 707 28.93 5.59 -42.76
C LEU A 707 30.43 5.53 -42.44
N LYS A 708 30.86 4.58 -41.60
CA LYS A 708 32.28 4.36 -41.31
C LYS A 708 33.03 4.03 -42.61
N ASN A 709 34.05 4.85 -42.92
CA ASN A 709 34.87 4.78 -44.14
C ASN A 709 34.13 5.13 -45.45
N ILE A 710 32.96 5.78 -45.39
CA ILE A 710 32.30 6.35 -46.58
C ILE A 710 32.86 7.75 -46.86
N SER A 711 33.04 8.10 -48.15
CA SER A 711 33.61 9.39 -48.52
C SER A 711 32.66 10.55 -48.16
N PRO A 712 33.18 11.67 -47.61
CA PRO A 712 32.35 12.85 -47.30
C PRO A 712 31.61 13.40 -48.52
N ASN A 713 32.18 13.26 -49.72
CA ASN A 713 31.53 13.70 -50.95
C ASN A 713 30.24 12.94 -51.22
N LEU A 714 30.23 11.62 -51.02
CA LEU A 714 29.04 10.79 -51.21
C LEU A 714 27.97 11.06 -50.14
N ILE A 715 28.38 11.25 -48.88
CA ILE A 715 27.47 11.61 -47.78
C ILE A 715 26.77 12.94 -48.09
N ASN A 716 27.51 13.92 -48.59
CA ASN A 716 26.99 15.25 -48.90
C ASN A 716 26.18 15.32 -50.19
N SER A 717 26.39 14.42 -51.15
CA SER A 717 25.68 14.41 -52.43
C SER A 717 24.27 13.82 -52.32
N ILE A 718 23.98 13.02 -51.29
CA ILE A 718 22.68 12.40 -51.06
C ILE A 718 21.92 13.18 -49.97
N PRO A 719 20.88 13.97 -50.32
CA PRO A 719 20.18 14.85 -49.38
C PRO A 719 19.65 14.14 -48.14
N TYR A 720 19.11 12.93 -48.31
CA TYR A 720 18.58 12.11 -47.21
C TYR A 720 19.66 11.78 -46.17
N ILE A 721 20.83 11.29 -46.61
CA ILE A 721 21.93 10.93 -45.70
C ILE A 721 22.46 12.18 -45.02
N LYS A 722 22.68 13.26 -45.77
CA LYS A 722 23.13 14.55 -45.22
C LYS A 722 22.19 15.06 -44.13
N GLN A 723 20.87 15.00 -44.36
CA GLN A 723 19.87 15.42 -43.39
C GLN A 723 19.92 14.58 -42.10
N LYS A 724 20.01 13.25 -42.21
CA LYS A 724 20.12 12.38 -41.01
C LYS A 724 21.41 12.66 -40.23
N VAL A 725 22.54 12.86 -40.90
CA VAL A 725 23.81 13.22 -40.25
C VAL A 725 23.72 14.57 -39.54
N SER A 726 23.11 15.59 -40.16
CA SER A 726 22.87 16.88 -39.51
C SER A 726 21.97 16.77 -38.28
N ALA A 727 20.91 15.95 -38.33
CA ALA A 727 20.05 15.71 -37.18
C ALA A 727 20.80 15.06 -36.01
N VAL A 728 21.69 14.10 -36.29
CA VAL A 728 22.56 13.50 -35.27
C VAL A 728 23.52 14.52 -34.67
N GLN A 729 24.10 15.39 -35.50
CA GLN A 729 24.98 16.46 -35.03
C GLN A 729 24.25 17.36 -34.04
N GLU A 730 23.11 17.92 -34.45
CA GLU A 730 22.29 18.81 -33.62
C GLU A 730 21.88 18.14 -32.30
N LEU A 731 21.41 16.89 -32.35
CA LEU A 731 21.04 16.11 -31.17
C LEU A 731 22.22 15.95 -30.20
N ARG A 732 23.42 15.66 -30.71
CA ARG A 732 24.62 15.47 -29.90
C ARG A 732 25.13 16.79 -29.31
N GLU A 733 25.09 17.89 -30.07
CA GLU A 733 25.47 19.25 -29.62
C GLU A 733 24.57 19.73 -28.47
N ASN A 734 23.27 19.43 -28.55
CA ASN A 734 22.28 19.79 -27.54
C ASN A 734 22.29 18.86 -26.31
N SER A 735 23.14 17.84 -26.26
CA SER A 735 23.20 16.91 -25.13
C SER A 735 23.74 17.57 -23.86
N SER A 736 23.25 17.18 -22.68
CA SER A 736 23.81 17.63 -21.40
C SER A 736 25.13 16.95 -21.01
N ARG A 737 25.56 15.89 -21.73
CA ARG A 737 26.80 15.14 -21.44
C ARG A 737 27.93 15.58 -22.35
N ASP A 738 29.05 16.05 -21.78
CA ASP A 738 30.22 16.49 -22.56
C ASP A 738 30.83 15.38 -23.43
N ALA A 739 30.72 14.12 -23.00
CA ALA A 739 31.12 12.98 -23.83
C ALA A 739 30.28 12.89 -25.11
N THR A 740 28.96 13.11 -25.02
CA THR A 740 28.04 13.08 -26.16
C THR A 740 28.24 14.33 -27.05
N LYS A 741 28.43 15.51 -26.47
CA LYS A 741 28.76 16.73 -27.23
C LYS A 741 30.00 16.55 -28.09
N ARG A 742 31.04 15.88 -27.59
CA ARG A 742 32.24 15.56 -28.38
C ARG A 742 31.96 14.65 -29.57
N LEU A 743 30.95 13.77 -29.50
CA LEU A 743 30.53 12.92 -30.62
C LEU A 743 29.85 13.71 -31.75
N ALA A 744 29.46 14.96 -31.52
CA ALA A 744 28.93 15.83 -32.58
C ALA A 744 29.98 16.17 -33.66
N LEU A 745 31.29 16.08 -33.33
CA LEU A 745 32.37 16.26 -34.30
C LEU A 745 32.46 15.11 -35.31
N THR A 746 31.85 13.97 -34.98
CA THR A 746 31.80 12.78 -35.85
C THR A 746 30.36 12.26 -35.93
N PRO A 747 29.41 13.05 -36.48
CA PRO A 747 27.99 12.72 -36.47
C PRO A 747 27.63 11.57 -37.42
N PHE A 748 28.55 11.21 -38.31
CA PHE A 748 28.46 10.06 -39.22
C PHE A 748 28.96 8.74 -38.60
N LEU A 749 29.50 8.76 -37.37
CA LEU A 749 29.97 7.57 -36.65
C LEU A 749 29.03 7.19 -35.50
#